data_AF-A0A8S3VKT9-F1
#
_entry.id   AF-A0A8S3VKT9-F1
#
_cell.length_a   1.000
_cell.length_b   1.000
_cell.length_c   1.000
_cell.angle_alpha   90.00
_cell.angle_beta   90.00
_cell.angle_gamma   90.00
#
_symmetry.space_group_name_H-M   'P 1'
#
loop_
_entity.id
_entity.type
_entity.pdbx_description
1 polymer ?
#
loop_
_entity_poly.entity_id
_entity_poly.type
_entity_poly.pdbx_seq_one_letter_code
_entity_poly.pdbx_strand_id
1 'polypeptide(L)'
;MAVESHTQKKPFITNTGVTSYGIATNKSHFGIGTEEILLDDVECTGEEDSILECPNEGWKINDCGRVREIAGVKCSDEVTHVTLNVTVSLHDGSFEGEGRVEVTRGDETGSVCDDYWDYKDANVVCKMLGYSVGISVKNAGYGSSTGPILLDNVQCQGSESNIYDCVHEGWGNSNCGHAEDAGVICGTERVTKKARIELVGGKSGKEGRVEMIYGGVRGTLCSQQFDDTKATIISPDVDKFTIEHLKYGGQTVVNILTKLINLIFKTVAVPNNLKIGIGCPLFKNGGKPKEDPNSYRRITITSAIGKTIEKLHLSRNKSSIKNQQSRLQKGFTEGESPTVAGLVVTELRIEAKEKRLPIYIGLTDAKKAFDIVWHAGLFREMHKMNISGDNWLLFRAWYEDLTTKVKWEGNYSRGFKEKQGVRQGGVWSPTAYKVFINSLLKIYEENKIGSYIGSIYCGAPTVADDVTLIANDPYELQTMINIQMDHANKFRYSISEQKSCVLKIGDKSEHSWYMNDQKLNTPINATHLGIKRDINSKFGVKEVVPDRIQTARKTVYALMGAGLYGLNGINPKVSVHMIKCFVIPRLLYGLDIIRLTKTDIAKLSVYYIQLLKQIQHLPSRTANSAVLVLTGQLPIESEIHKKMLSLFRNIADNHGSVERSIAQRQLALKTRDSESWFIQIIKLTEMYELPSPIEVLDLVPEKHIWKKLVYNAVNDYWKNILILEARTKVSMKMLNVDNFKVGVVHNIWESSGSELLSVKRACVKAKIISGTYTLQADRAKFNGNRTSSLCPLCFKQSEDLMHFLIKCNSLEGVRRKFIMLLRNLLNDKINALLVDDLFNFEDNLLQLIVDCTKFQFLKQLWTTIERLSSSLCFGLHQKRTSLLL
;
A
#
# COMPACT_ATOMS: atom_id res chain seq x y z
N MET A 1 60.69 -17.36 29.19
CA MET A 1 61.12 -16.13 29.88
C MET A 1 61.34 -15.07 28.83
N ALA A 2 60.70 -13.92 28.99
CA ALA A 2 60.57 -12.87 27.99
C ALA A 2 61.89 -12.14 27.68
N VAL A 3 62.05 -11.71 26.42
CA VAL A 3 62.51 -10.36 26.07
C VAL A 3 61.76 -9.93 24.81
N GLU A 4 61.14 -8.76 24.87
CA GLU A 4 60.49 -8.05 23.78
C GLU A 4 61.50 -7.64 22.70
N SER A 5 61.11 -7.74 21.42
CA SER A 5 61.43 -6.68 20.47
C SER A 5 60.27 -6.52 19.50
N HIS A 6 59.50 -5.46 19.72
CA HIS A 6 58.57 -4.92 18.72
C HIS A 6 59.41 -4.30 17.60
N THR A 7 59.56 -5.02 16.50
CA THR A 7 59.71 -4.40 15.18
C THR A 7 58.45 -4.75 14.39
N GLN A 8 57.55 -3.77 14.25
CA GLN A 8 56.40 -3.87 13.36
C GLN A 8 56.93 -4.05 11.93
N LYS A 9 56.85 -5.26 11.39
CA LYS A 9 57.04 -5.50 9.97
C LYS A 9 55.81 -4.95 9.22
N LYS A 10 56.01 -4.05 8.26
CA LYS A 10 54.95 -3.57 7.37
C LYS A 10 54.52 -4.69 6.40
N PRO A 11 53.23 -4.82 6.10
CA PRO A 11 52.75 -5.77 5.09
C PRO A 11 52.90 -5.21 3.68
N PHE A 12 53.23 -6.09 2.72
CA PHE A 12 53.21 -5.78 1.29
C PHE A 12 51.77 -5.53 0.81
N ILE A 13 51.58 -4.48 0.00
CA ILE A 13 50.33 -4.20 -0.71
C ILE A 13 50.44 -4.81 -2.10
N THR A 14 49.69 -5.87 -2.38
CA THR A 14 49.51 -6.32 -3.77
C THR A 14 48.41 -5.50 -4.45
N ASN A 15 48.39 -5.45 -5.79
CA ASN A 15 47.44 -4.67 -6.62
C ASN A 15 45.94 -5.01 -6.42
N THR A 16 45.60 -5.87 -5.46
CA THR A 16 44.24 -6.17 -5.02
C THR A 16 43.88 -5.54 -3.66
N GLY A 17 44.78 -4.75 -3.05
CA GLY A 17 44.51 -4.00 -1.81
C GLY A 17 44.44 -4.84 -0.54
N VAL A 18 45.05 -6.04 -0.55
CA VAL A 18 45.11 -6.93 0.62
C VAL A 18 46.53 -6.90 1.19
N THR A 19 46.65 -6.58 2.48
CA THR A 19 47.89 -6.70 3.25
C THR A 19 48.09 -8.16 3.65
N SER A 20 49.14 -8.80 3.15
CA SER A 20 49.48 -10.19 3.47
C SER A 20 50.84 -10.26 4.17
N TYR A 21 51.02 -11.25 5.06
CA TYR A 21 52.31 -11.58 5.65
C TYR A 21 52.74 -12.96 5.17
N GLY A 22 53.97 -13.05 4.64
CA GLY A 22 54.58 -14.29 4.20
C GLY A 22 55.50 -14.87 5.27
N ILE A 23 55.39 -16.17 5.54
CA ILE A 23 56.34 -16.91 6.36
C ILE A 23 57.34 -17.58 5.43
N ALA A 24 58.62 -17.22 5.57
CA ALA A 24 59.70 -17.84 4.81
C ALA A 24 59.87 -19.30 5.25
N THR A 25 60.03 -20.17 4.26
CA THR A 25 60.35 -21.58 4.42
C THR A 25 61.69 -21.83 3.73
N ASN A 26 62.53 -22.66 4.35
CA ASN A 26 63.85 -22.98 3.83
C ASN A 26 63.92 -24.46 3.42
N LYS A 27 65.06 -24.82 2.85
CA LYS A 27 65.43 -26.19 2.50
C LYS A 27 64.55 -26.89 1.47
N SER A 28 64.11 -26.18 0.42
CA SER A 28 63.27 -26.75 -0.64
C SER A 28 61.94 -27.32 -0.12
N HIS A 29 61.37 -26.70 0.92
CA HIS A 29 60.16 -27.18 1.63
C HIS A 29 58.98 -27.53 0.71
N PHE A 30 58.79 -26.77 -0.37
CA PHE A 30 57.70 -26.97 -1.34
C PHE A 30 58.10 -27.71 -2.62
N GLY A 31 59.32 -28.25 -2.68
CA GLY A 31 59.85 -28.96 -3.83
C GLY A 31 61.21 -28.44 -4.28
N ILE A 32 61.85 -29.22 -5.13
CA ILE A 32 63.17 -28.93 -5.70
C ILE A 32 62.99 -28.10 -6.98
N GLY A 33 63.82 -27.07 -7.17
CA GLY A 33 63.89 -26.33 -8.43
C GLY A 33 64.73 -27.09 -9.46
N THR A 34 64.20 -27.26 -10.66
CA THR A 34 64.88 -27.97 -11.76
C THR A 34 65.77 -27.06 -12.61
N GLU A 35 65.66 -25.75 -12.42
CA GLU A 35 66.33 -24.70 -13.20
C GLU A 35 67.42 -23.99 -12.38
N GLU A 36 68.13 -23.02 -12.96
CA GLU A 36 69.19 -22.28 -12.26
C GLU A 36 68.65 -21.37 -11.14
N ILE A 37 69.38 -21.29 -10.03
CA ILE A 37 69.13 -20.33 -8.94
C ILE A 37 69.59 -18.94 -9.40
N LEU A 38 68.71 -17.95 -9.31
CA LEU A 38 68.90 -16.63 -9.90
C LEU A 38 69.33 -15.56 -8.88
N LEU A 39 69.01 -15.75 -7.61
CA LEU A 39 69.29 -14.82 -6.51
C LEU A 39 69.65 -15.62 -5.27
N ASP A 40 70.60 -15.10 -4.49
CA ASP A 40 71.08 -15.66 -3.23
C ASP A 40 71.32 -14.54 -2.22
N ASP A 41 71.31 -14.88 -0.93
CA ASP A 41 71.47 -13.95 0.20
C ASP A 41 70.64 -12.66 0.04
N VAL A 42 69.36 -12.84 -0.27
CA VAL A 42 68.42 -11.73 -0.46
C VAL A 42 68.02 -11.15 0.89
N GLU A 43 68.48 -9.93 1.18
CA GLU A 43 68.21 -9.21 2.43
C GLU A 43 67.32 -7.99 2.19
N CYS A 44 66.00 -8.17 2.27
CA CYS A 44 65.04 -7.08 2.13
C CYS A 44 64.89 -6.26 3.41
N THR A 45 64.73 -4.94 3.28
CA THR A 45 64.40 -4.05 4.41
C THR A 45 62.91 -4.10 4.77
N GLY A 46 62.06 -4.50 3.82
CA GLY A 46 60.61 -4.62 3.95
C GLY A 46 59.83 -3.40 3.44
N GLU A 47 60.49 -2.45 2.78
CA GLU A 47 59.87 -1.30 2.10
C GLU A 47 59.98 -1.38 0.57
N GLU A 48 60.68 -2.39 0.03
CA GLU A 48 60.78 -2.64 -1.41
C GLU A 48 59.44 -3.13 -1.98
N ASP A 49 59.10 -2.79 -3.23
CA ASP A 49 57.86 -3.27 -3.88
C ASP A 49 58.07 -4.59 -4.65
N SER A 50 59.32 -5.05 -4.78
CA SER A 50 59.70 -6.28 -5.48
C SER A 50 60.95 -6.91 -4.86
N ILE A 51 61.00 -8.25 -4.83
CA ILE A 51 62.18 -8.98 -4.33
C ILE A 51 63.46 -8.70 -5.15
N LEU A 52 63.31 -8.21 -6.38
CA LEU A 52 64.45 -7.85 -7.25
C LEU A 52 65.14 -6.54 -6.81
N GLU A 53 64.48 -5.75 -5.97
CA GLU A 53 65.02 -4.49 -5.44
C GLU A 53 65.77 -4.70 -4.12
N CYS A 54 65.63 -5.88 -3.51
CA CYS A 54 66.33 -6.21 -2.29
C CYS A 54 67.83 -6.43 -2.57
N PRO A 55 68.73 -5.91 -1.70
CA PRO A 55 70.14 -6.29 -1.69
C PRO A 55 70.33 -7.81 -1.76
N ASN A 56 71.25 -8.26 -2.60
CA ASN A 56 71.58 -9.66 -2.84
C ASN A 56 73.01 -9.79 -3.40
N GLU A 57 73.56 -11.00 -3.42
CA GLU A 57 74.93 -11.30 -3.89
C GLU A 57 75.13 -11.10 -5.41
N GLY A 58 74.06 -10.90 -6.18
CA GLY A 58 74.08 -10.61 -7.61
C GLY A 58 73.42 -11.69 -8.48
N TRP A 59 73.03 -11.29 -9.69
CA TRP A 59 72.22 -12.15 -10.57
C TRP A 59 72.97 -13.43 -11.00
N LYS A 60 72.38 -14.59 -10.70
CA LYS A 60 72.94 -15.94 -10.91
C LYS A 60 74.24 -16.23 -10.16
N ILE A 61 74.62 -15.39 -9.20
CA ILE A 61 75.75 -15.62 -8.31
C ILE A 61 75.18 -16.23 -7.03
N ASN A 62 75.55 -17.47 -6.74
CA ASN A 62 75.06 -18.24 -5.59
C ASN A 62 76.05 -19.37 -5.26
N ASP A 63 76.12 -19.77 -4.00
CA ASP A 63 76.79 -21.00 -3.55
C ASP A 63 75.79 -22.10 -3.13
N CYS A 64 74.49 -21.82 -3.30
CA CYS A 64 73.37 -22.71 -2.98
C CYS A 64 73.33 -24.04 -3.76
N GLY A 65 73.02 -25.13 -3.04
CA GLY A 65 72.75 -26.45 -3.60
C GLY A 65 71.35 -26.57 -4.22
N ARG A 66 71.27 -26.74 -5.55
CA ARG A 66 70.02 -26.81 -6.36
C ARG A 66 68.93 -27.76 -5.83
N VAL A 67 69.30 -28.77 -5.06
CA VAL A 67 68.38 -29.79 -4.55
C VAL A 67 67.85 -29.49 -3.15
N ARG A 68 68.56 -28.69 -2.35
CA ARG A 68 68.28 -28.56 -0.93
C ARG A 68 68.12 -27.14 -0.44
N GLU A 69 68.40 -26.11 -1.23
CA GLU A 69 68.46 -24.73 -0.75
C GLU A 69 67.54 -23.78 -1.53
N ILE A 70 66.41 -24.29 -2.01
CA ILE A 70 65.40 -23.46 -2.66
C ILE A 70 64.49 -22.82 -1.60
N ALA A 71 64.43 -21.49 -1.59
CA ALA A 71 63.54 -20.72 -0.74
C ALA A 71 62.08 -20.86 -1.19
N GLY A 72 61.16 -20.92 -0.23
CA GLY A 72 59.71 -20.92 -0.49
C GLY A 72 58.98 -20.03 0.52
N VAL A 73 57.76 -19.61 0.22
CA VAL A 73 56.95 -18.77 1.12
C VAL A 73 55.57 -19.38 1.32
N LYS A 74 55.07 -19.33 2.56
CA LYS A 74 53.67 -19.60 2.87
C LYS A 74 52.98 -18.30 3.27
N CYS A 75 52.05 -17.84 2.45
CA CYS A 75 51.24 -16.66 2.77
C CYS A 75 50.00 -17.09 3.58
N SER A 76 49.65 -16.33 4.62
CA SER A 76 48.42 -16.54 5.39
C SER A 76 47.47 -15.37 5.22
N ASP A 77 46.24 -15.66 4.78
CA ASP A 77 45.12 -14.71 4.75
C ASP A 77 44.42 -14.64 6.13
N GLU A 78 45.19 -14.44 7.20
CA GLU A 78 44.61 -14.24 8.52
C GLU A 78 44.23 -12.77 8.71
N VAL A 79 42.98 -12.47 8.40
CA VAL A 79 42.31 -11.21 8.70
C VAL A 79 42.04 -11.15 10.20
N THR A 80 42.92 -10.53 10.99
CA THR A 80 42.54 -10.00 12.31
C THR A 80 42.11 -8.55 12.15
N HIS A 81 40.89 -8.34 11.64
CA HIS A 81 40.14 -7.14 11.98
C HIS A 81 39.35 -7.43 13.26
N VAL A 82 39.66 -6.72 14.35
CA VAL A 82 38.63 -6.44 15.35
C VAL A 82 37.67 -5.43 14.72
N THR A 83 36.80 -5.89 13.83
CA THR A 83 35.60 -5.16 13.42
C THR A 83 34.56 -5.33 14.51
N LEU A 84 34.24 -4.26 15.22
CA LEU A 84 33.00 -4.19 15.99
C LEU A 84 31.84 -4.34 15.01
N ASN A 85 31.25 -5.54 14.92
CA ASN A 85 30.18 -5.85 13.97
C ASN A 85 28.92 -5.05 14.32
N VAL A 86 28.70 -3.93 13.62
CA VAL A 86 27.40 -3.24 13.61
C VAL A 86 26.46 -4.03 12.71
N THR A 87 25.37 -4.53 13.28
CA THR A 87 24.31 -5.22 12.54
C THR A 87 23.07 -4.35 12.43
N VAL A 88 22.24 -4.60 11.42
CA VAL A 88 21.00 -3.85 11.17
C VAL A 88 19.81 -4.78 11.20
N SER A 89 18.72 -4.31 11.80
CA SER A 89 17.42 -4.98 11.80
C SER A 89 16.30 -4.01 11.39
N LEU A 90 15.26 -4.55 10.75
CA LEU A 90 14.10 -3.77 10.32
C LEU A 90 12.87 -4.15 11.14
N HIS A 91 12.23 -3.14 11.75
CA HIS A 91 11.08 -3.33 12.63
C HIS A 91 9.81 -2.65 12.11
N ASP A 92 8.64 -3.17 12.49
CA ASP A 92 7.32 -2.59 12.20
C ASP A 92 6.96 -2.41 10.71
N GLY A 93 7.72 -3.03 9.81
CA GLY A 93 7.44 -3.14 8.39
C GLY A 93 6.37 -4.18 8.03
N SER A 94 5.79 -4.05 6.84
CA SER A 94 4.75 -4.99 6.34
C SER A 94 5.34 -6.21 5.63
N PHE A 95 6.63 -6.18 5.27
CA PHE A 95 7.40 -7.29 4.68
C PHE A 95 8.90 -7.20 5.07
N GLU A 96 9.65 -8.28 4.85
CA GLU A 96 11.05 -8.48 5.32
C GLU A 96 12.08 -7.47 4.77
N GLY A 97 11.70 -6.67 3.78
CA GLY A 97 12.55 -5.67 3.17
C GLY A 97 12.19 -4.26 3.58
N GLU A 98 11.28 -4.04 4.53
CA GLU A 98 10.95 -2.68 4.98
C GLU A 98 10.82 -2.61 6.49
N GLY A 99 11.03 -1.43 7.06
CA GLY A 99 10.87 -1.18 8.50
C GLY A 99 11.67 0.01 9.01
N ARG A 100 11.46 0.36 10.28
CA ARG A 100 12.33 1.26 11.05
C ARG A 100 13.71 0.60 11.16
N VAL A 101 14.76 1.38 10.94
CA VAL A 101 16.14 0.92 11.05
C VAL A 101 16.57 0.95 12.51
N GLU A 102 16.94 -0.20 13.04
CA GLU A 102 17.62 -0.31 14.32
C GLU A 102 19.01 -0.93 14.12
N VAL A 103 20.02 -0.29 14.71
CA VAL A 103 21.42 -0.71 14.65
C VAL A 103 21.83 -1.33 15.98
N THR A 104 22.63 -2.39 15.93
CA THR A 104 23.14 -3.09 17.12
C THR A 104 24.67 -3.13 17.07
N ARG A 105 25.32 -2.68 18.15
CA ARG A 105 26.78 -2.75 18.34
C ARG A 105 27.09 -3.28 19.75
N GLY A 106 27.66 -4.47 19.83
CA GLY A 106 27.82 -5.17 21.12
C GLY A 106 26.44 -5.48 21.73
N ASP A 107 26.23 -5.07 22.98
CA ASP A 107 24.96 -5.27 23.70
C ASP A 107 23.97 -4.08 23.53
N GLU A 108 24.35 -3.03 22.81
CA GLU A 108 23.53 -1.84 22.62
C GLU A 108 22.74 -1.91 21.31
N THR A 109 21.42 -1.69 21.38
CA THR A 109 20.52 -1.60 20.22
C THR A 109 19.68 -0.33 20.29
N GLY A 110 19.50 0.34 19.16
CA GLY A 110 18.72 1.58 19.10
C GLY A 110 18.47 2.08 17.68
N SER A 111 17.63 3.12 17.56
CA SER A 111 17.19 3.66 16.27
C SER A 111 18.22 4.60 15.64
N VAL A 112 17.98 4.96 14.39
CA VAL A 112 18.76 5.94 13.62
C VAL A 112 17.89 7.17 13.38
N CYS A 113 18.43 8.39 13.51
CA CYS A 113 17.70 9.61 13.19
C CYS A 113 17.55 9.81 11.66
N ASP A 114 16.46 10.45 11.25
CA ASP A 114 16.12 10.72 9.86
C ASP A 114 16.67 12.06 9.32
N ASP A 115 17.38 12.83 10.15
CA ASP A 115 18.12 14.01 9.73
C ASP A 115 19.22 13.61 8.75
N TYR A 116 19.25 14.32 7.62
CA TYR A 116 20.03 13.99 6.40
C TYR A 116 19.78 12.63 5.75
N TRP A 117 19.03 11.72 6.38
CA TRP A 117 18.73 10.37 5.89
C TRP A 117 18.22 10.33 4.43
N ASP A 118 19.01 9.87 3.49
CA ASP A 118 18.66 9.82 2.08
C ASP A 118 18.74 8.40 1.51
N TYR A 119 18.50 8.28 0.20
CA TYR A 119 18.45 6.97 -0.46
C TYR A 119 19.81 6.27 -0.48
N LYS A 120 20.93 6.98 -0.32
CA LYS A 120 22.27 6.38 -0.22
C LYS A 120 22.42 5.67 1.11
N ASP A 121 21.94 6.26 2.20
CA ASP A 121 21.94 5.64 3.52
C ASP A 121 21.06 4.39 3.54
N ALA A 122 19.86 4.54 2.97
CA ALA A 122 18.95 3.43 2.81
C ALA A 122 19.51 2.32 1.92
N ASN A 123 20.26 2.67 0.85
CA ASN A 123 20.94 1.71 -0.01
C ASN A 123 21.99 0.91 0.76
N VAL A 124 22.80 1.55 1.60
CA VAL A 124 23.79 0.85 2.44
C VAL A 124 23.10 -0.11 3.39
N VAL A 125 22.07 0.35 4.11
CA VAL A 125 21.26 -0.52 4.99
C VAL A 125 20.66 -1.71 4.24
N CYS A 126 20.06 -1.46 3.07
CA CYS A 126 19.44 -2.53 2.30
C CYS A 126 20.47 -3.52 1.72
N LYS A 127 21.66 -3.05 1.35
CA LYS A 127 22.79 -3.92 0.97
C LYS A 127 23.27 -4.77 2.13
N MET A 128 23.39 -4.20 3.33
CA MET A 128 23.72 -4.95 4.56
C MET A 128 22.71 -6.08 4.81
N LEU A 129 21.45 -5.88 4.40
CA LEU A 129 20.36 -6.85 4.50
C LEU A 129 20.20 -7.77 3.26
N GLY A 130 21.10 -7.68 2.29
CA GLY A 130 21.13 -8.56 1.10
C GLY A 130 20.22 -8.13 -0.08
N TYR A 131 19.79 -6.88 -0.11
CA TYR A 131 18.97 -6.30 -1.18
C TYR A 131 19.79 -5.39 -2.11
N SER A 132 19.38 -5.30 -3.37
CA SER A 132 20.11 -4.54 -4.40
C SER A 132 19.90 -3.02 -4.33
N VAL A 133 18.78 -2.58 -3.77
CA VAL A 133 18.38 -1.16 -3.69
C VAL A 133 17.64 -0.92 -2.37
N GLY A 134 17.81 0.26 -1.80
CA GLY A 134 17.09 0.78 -0.65
C GLY A 134 16.52 2.18 -0.90
N ILE A 135 15.38 2.45 -0.30
CA ILE A 135 14.67 3.73 -0.34
C ILE A 135 14.54 4.21 1.11
N SER A 136 14.91 5.46 1.38
CA SER A 136 14.79 6.02 2.72
C SER A 136 13.35 6.31 3.12
N VAL A 137 13.04 6.05 4.38
CA VAL A 137 11.79 6.41 5.04
C VAL A 137 12.12 7.32 6.22
N LYS A 138 11.35 8.38 6.35
CA LYS A 138 11.53 9.47 7.33
C LYS A 138 10.30 9.59 8.24
N ASN A 139 10.42 10.42 9.28
CA ASN A 139 9.40 10.86 10.22
C ASN A 139 8.70 9.69 10.93
N ALA A 140 9.50 8.76 11.46
CA ALA A 140 9.00 7.54 12.11
C ALA A 140 7.97 6.80 11.23
N GLY A 141 8.27 6.64 9.94
CA GLY A 141 7.33 6.10 8.96
C GLY A 141 6.82 4.68 9.27
N TYR A 142 7.60 3.91 10.03
CA TYR A 142 7.24 2.60 10.56
C TYR A 142 6.86 2.62 12.05
N GLY A 143 6.80 3.79 12.67
CA GLY A 143 6.57 3.97 14.10
C GLY A 143 7.85 4.34 14.84
N SER A 144 7.67 4.98 15.99
CA SER A 144 8.72 5.41 16.91
C SER A 144 9.21 4.24 17.77
N SER A 145 10.52 4.12 17.95
CA SER A 145 11.13 3.25 18.93
C SER A 145 10.95 3.79 20.35
N THR A 146 11.29 2.98 21.34
CA THR A 146 11.29 3.33 22.77
C THR A 146 12.70 3.21 23.39
N GLY A 147 13.70 2.83 22.60
CA GLY A 147 15.10 2.67 23.02
C GLY A 147 15.94 3.93 22.74
N PRO A 148 17.27 3.89 22.87
CA PRO A 148 18.10 5.04 22.51
C PRO A 148 18.14 5.28 20.99
N ILE A 149 18.41 6.52 20.57
CA ILE A 149 18.81 6.83 19.19
C ILE A 149 20.34 6.75 19.14
N LEU A 150 20.89 5.85 18.33
CA LEU A 150 22.32 5.51 18.34
C LEU A 150 23.11 6.14 17.20
N LEU A 151 22.46 6.57 16.12
CA LEU A 151 23.12 7.25 15.00
C LEU A 151 22.31 8.48 14.56
N ASP A 152 23.02 9.54 14.19
CA ASP A 152 22.48 10.82 13.75
C ASP A 152 23.31 11.41 12.60
N ASN A 153 22.68 12.24 11.75
CA ASN A 153 23.21 12.85 10.53
C ASN A 153 23.96 11.86 9.62
N VAL A 154 23.43 10.64 9.46
CA VAL A 154 24.05 9.62 8.60
C VAL A 154 24.08 10.13 7.15
N GLN A 155 25.26 10.10 6.54
CA GLN A 155 25.53 10.61 5.19
C GLN A 155 26.47 9.68 4.42
N CYS A 156 25.94 8.56 3.97
CA CYS A 156 26.59 7.59 3.12
C CYS A 156 26.81 8.12 1.69
N GLN A 157 27.86 7.66 1.04
CA GLN A 157 28.11 7.82 -0.39
C GLN A 157 27.37 6.76 -1.23
N GLY A 158 26.98 5.64 -0.61
CA GLY A 158 26.22 4.53 -1.20
C GLY A 158 27.09 3.33 -1.60
N SER A 159 28.42 3.43 -1.46
CA SER A 159 29.40 2.37 -1.73
C SER A 159 29.81 1.59 -0.49
N GLU A 160 29.47 2.09 0.70
CA GLU A 160 29.80 1.51 1.99
C GLU A 160 29.16 0.13 2.16
N SER A 161 29.89 -0.76 2.83
CA SER A 161 29.42 -2.11 3.19
C SER A 161 28.71 -2.15 4.54
N ASN A 162 28.96 -1.18 5.43
CA ASN A 162 28.33 -1.03 6.72
C ASN A 162 27.86 0.42 6.93
N ILE A 163 26.70 0.61 7.56
CA ILE A 163 26.17 1.94 7.92
C ILE A 163 27.12 2.70 8.85
N TYR A 164 27.92 1.99 9.64
CA TYR A 164 28.95 2.57 10.51
C TYR A 164 30.10 3.23 9.75
N ASP A 165 30.34 2.83 8.49
CA ASP A 165 31.40 3.41 7.67
C ASP A 165 30.97 4.75 7.05
N CYS A 166 29.70 5.11 7.17
CA CYS A 166 29.16 6.37 6.70
C CYS A 166 29.49 7.51 7.67
N VAL A 167 29.58 8.74 7.15
CA VAL A 167 29.73 9.93 8.00
C VAL A 167 28.51 10.07 8.91
N HIS A 168 28.74 10.24 10.22
CA HIS A 168 27.70 10.39 11.25
C HIS A 168 28.24 11.12 12.50
N GLU A 169 27.39 11.63 13.39
CA GLU A 169 27.78 12.42 14.59
C GLU A 169 28.42 11.61 15.75
N GLY A 170 28.50 10.29 15.60
CA GLY A 170 29.04 9.38 16.60
C GLY A 170 27.96 8.61 17.35
N TRP A 171 28.36 7.51 17.99
CA TRP A 171 27.42 6.55 18.58
C TRP A 171 26.74 7.11 19.84
N GLY A 172 25.41 7.12 19.87
CA GLY A 172 24.60 7.63 20.98
C GLY A 172 24.59 9.15 21.11
N ASN A 173 25.15 9.88 20.14
CA ASN A 173 25.15 11.33 20.09
C ASN A 173 24.10 11.81 19.09
N SER A 174 22.91 12.18 19.58
CA SER A 174 21.80 12.67 18.77
C SER A 174 21.02 13.77 19.48
N ASN A 175 20.50 14.73 18.72
CA ASN A 175 19.57 15.76 19.20
C ASN A 175 18.10 15.48 18.78
N CYS A 176 17.85 14.34 18.13
CA CYS A 176 16.53 13.96 17.61
C CYS A 176 15.63 13.35 18.70
N GLY A 177 14.32 13.37 18.44
CA GLY A 177 13.32 12.57 19.17
C GLY A 177 12.80 11.40 18.31
N HIS A 178 12.11 10.42 18.91
CA HIS A 178 11.63 9.25 18.16
C HIS A 178 10.55 9.53 17.10
N ALA A 179 10.06 10.76 16.98
CA ALA A 179 9.27 11.18 15.82
C ALA A 179 10.12 11.23 14.53
N GLU A 180 11.45 11.22 14.68
CA GLU A 180 12.47 11.36 13.66
C GLU A 180 13.21 10.02 13.43
N ASP A 181 12.70 8.89 13.94
CA ASP A 181 13.31 7.59 13.66
C ASP A 181 13.24 7.25 12.15
N ALA A 182 14.41 6.93 11.60
CA ALA A 182 14.61 6.56 10.21
C ALA A 182 14.15 5.12 9.91
N GLY A 183 13.72 4.90 8.68
CA GLY A 183 13.34 3.60 8.14
C GLY A 183 13.87 3.39 6.74
N VAL A 184 13.67 2.19 6.20
CA VAL A 184 13.98 1.87 4.81
C VAL A 184 12.90 1.01 4.16
N ILE A 185 12.87 1.05 2.83
CA ILE A 185 12.22 0.08 1.96
C ILE A 185 13.26 -0.44 0.96
N CYS A 186 13.61 -1.70 1.10
CA CYS A 186 14.49 -2.43 0.22
C CYS A 186 13.73 -2.98 -0.99
N GLY A 187 14.42 -3.06 -2.12
CA GLY A 187 13.88 -3.58 -3.37
C GLY A 187 13.36 -5.01 -3.25
N THR A 188 12.42 -5.37 -4.13
CA THR A 188 11.83 -6.73 -4.14
C THR A 188 12.79 -7.83 -4.60
N GLU A 189 13.92 -7.46 -5.19
CA GLU A 189 14.98 -8.38 -5.57
C GLU A 189 16.00 -8.49 -4.43
N ARG A 190 15.81 -9.48 -3.56
CA ARG A 190 16.99 -10.13 -2.95
C ARG A 190 17.77 -10.75 -4.08
N VAL A 191 19.09 -10.61 -4.08
CA VAL A 191 19.97 -11.40 -4.96
C VAL A 191 19.85 -12.86 -4.55
N THR A 192 18.77 -13.50 -4.98
CA THR A 192 18.46 -14.89 -4.70
C THR A 192 18.65 -15.65 -6.00
N LYS A 193 19.41 -16.74 -5.91
CA LYS A 193 19.51 -17.77 -6.94
C LYS A 193 18.16 -18.52 -7.07
N LYS A 194 17.08 -17.85 -7.47
CA LYS A 194 15.76 -18.45 -7.67
C LYS A 194 15.23 -18.17 -9.07
N ALA A 195 14.81 -19.23 -9.77
CA ALA A 195 14.32 -19.14 -11.14
C ALA A 195 12.83 -18.72 -11.18
N ARG A 196 12.48 -17.83 -12.11
CA ARG A 196 11.10 -17.45 -12.46
C ARG A 196 10.78 -17.93 -13.88
N ILE A 197 9.55 -18.41 -14.12
CA ILE A 197 9.11 -18.92 -15.42
C ILE A 197 8.01 -18.03 -16.02
N GLU A 198 8.10 -17.74 -17.31
CA GLU A 198 7.12 -16.98 -18.10
C GLU A 198 6.79 -17.70 -19.42
N LEU A 199 5.57 -17.52 -19.94
CA LEU A 199 5.16 -18.06 -21.24
C LEU A 199 5.03 -16.91 -22.24
N VAL A 200 5.86 -16.92 -23.29
CA VAL A 200 6.00 -15.79 -24.22
C VAL A 200 5.60 -16.19 -25.64
N GLY A 201 4.83 -15.33 -26.31
CA GLY A 201 4.49 -15.46 -27.74
C GLY A 201 3.29 -16.34 -28.09
N GLY A 202 2.53 -16.83 -27.11
CA GLY A 202 1.24 -17.47 -27.38
C GLY A 202 0.07 -16.47 -27.41
N LYS A 203 -1.11 -16.93 -27.86
CA LYS A 203 -2.35 -16.12 -27.97
C LYS A 203 -3.02 -15.87 -26.61
N SER A 204 -2.53 -16.49 -25.54
CA SER A 204 -2.96 -16.24 -24.16
C SER A 204 -1.80 -16.40 -23.18
N GLY A 205 -1.95 -15.94 -21.93
CA GLY A 205 -0.96 -16.13 -20.87
C GLY A 205 -0.77 -17.59 -20.40
N LYS A 206 -1.27 -18.57 -21.15
CA LYS A 206 -1.24 -20.01 -20.85
C LYS A 206 -0.63 -20.85 -21.97
N GLU A 207 -0.20 -20.19 -23.03
CA GLU A 207 0.52 -20.82 -24.13
C GLU A 207 1.65 -19.90 -24.54
N GLY A 208 2.75 -20.49 -25.01
CA GLY A 208 3.92 -19.75 -25.39
C GLY A 208 5.19 -20.55 -25.13
N ARG A 209 6.29 -20.03 -25.65
CA ARG A 209 7.63 -20.52 -25.36
C ARG A 209 7.93 -20.29 -23.88
N VAL A 210 8.46 -21.32 -23.22
CA VAL A 210 8.85 -21.24 -21.81
C VAL A 210 10.15 -20.44 -21.69
N GLU A 211 10.08 -19.28 -21.04
CA GLU A 211 11.22 -18.45 -20.70
C GLU A 211 11.50 -18.54 -19.19
N MET A 212 12.76 -18.69 -18.83
CA MET A 212 13.24 -18.76 -17.46
C MET A 212 14.16 -17.59 -17.16
N ILE A 213 13.96 -16.93 -16.02
CA ILE A 213 14.80 -15.86 -15.50
C ILE A 213 15.48 -16.40 -14.25
N TYR A 214 16.80 -16.55 -14.26
CA TYR A 214 17.59 -17.04 -13.13
C TYR A 214 18.83 -16.18 -12.94
N GLY A 215 19.03 -15.63 -11.73
CA GLY A 215 20.17 -14.75 -11.44
C GLY A 215 20.26 -13.51 -12.35
N GLY A 216 19.11 -12.97 -12.78
CA GLY A 216 19.04 -11.83 -13.71
C GLY A 216 19.26 -12.18 -15.18
N VAL A 217 19.60 -13.42 -15.50
CA VAL A 217 19.80 -13.90 -16.88
C VAL A 217 18.52 -14.55 -17.40
N ARG A 218 18.07 -14.12 -18.59
CA ARG A 218 16.92 -14.71 -19.29
C ARG A 218 17.39 -15.80 -20.25
N GLY A 219 16.74 -16.96 -20.21
CA GLY A 219 17.03 -18.12 -21.06
C GLY A 219 15.77 -18.91 -21.43
N THR A 220 15.92 -19.92 -22.28
CA THR A 220 14.83 -20.82 -22.72
C THR A 220 15.12 -22.25 -22.28
N LEU A 221 14.07 -23.08 -22.20
CA LEU A 221 14.21 -24.51 -21.90
C LEU A 221 14.39 -25.33 -23.19
N CYS A 222 15.32 -26.28 -23.18
CA CYS A 222 15.51 -27.22 -24.29
C CYS A 222 14.33 -28.20 -24.39
N SER A 223 13.90 -28.52 -25.61
CA SER A 223 12.81 -29.47 -25.86
C SER A 223 13.22 -30.94 -25.75
N GLN A 224 14.52 -31.24 -25.74
CA GLN A 224 15.02 -32.60 -25.61
C GLN A 224 14.65 -33.16 -24.22
N GLN A 225 13.95 -34.30 -24.20
CA GLN A 225 13.36 -34.88 -22.98
C GLN A 225 12.34 -33.98 -22.26
N PHE A 226 11.77 -32.96 -22.90
CA PHE A 226 10.69 -32.16 -22.33
C PHE A 226 9.34 -32.87 -22.52
N ASP A 227 8.95 -33.66 -21.51
CA ASP A 227 7.76 -34.51 -21.52
C ASP A 227 6.56 -33.88 -20.77
N ASP A 228 5.41 -34.55 -20.82
CA ASP A 228 4.17 -34.11 -20.19
C ASP A 228 4.29 -33.93 -18.66
N THR A 229 5.22 -34.64 -18.01
CA THR A 229 5.51 -34.49 -16.58
C THR A 229 6.16 -33.13 -16.32
N LYS A 230 7.15 -32.75 -17.12
CA LYS A 230 7.84 -31.45 -17.03
C LYS A 230 6.92 -30.29 -17.41
N ALA A 231 6.06 -30.46 -18.40
CA ALA A 231 5.01 -29.49 -18.74
C ALA A 231 3.97 -29.31 -17.61
N THR A 232 3.62 -30.40 -16.91
CA THR A 232 2.64 -30.39 -15.81
C THR A 232 3.13 -29.59 -14.59
N ILE A 233 4.43 -29.58 -14.30
CA ILE A 233 5.03 -28.78 -13.21
C ILE A 233 4.77 -27.27 -13.41
N ILE A 234 4.56 -26.85 -14.66
CA ILE A 234 4.37 -25.45 -15.07
C ILE A 234 2.87 -25.06 -15.07
N SER A 235 1.93 -26.01 -14.85
CA SER A 235 0.48 -25.77 -14.91
C SER A 235 -0.19 -25.55 -13.54
N PRO A 236 -0.97 -24.47 -13.33
CA PRO A 236 -1.66 -24.21 -12.07
C PRO A 236 -3.13 -24.66 -12.14
N ASP A 237 -3.49 -25.88 -11.70
CA ASP A 237 -4.82 -26.22 -11.13
C ASP A 237 -4.94 -27.70 -10.71
N VAL A 238 -5.78 -27.99 -9.69
CA VAL A 238 -5.98 -29.33 -9.06
C VAL A 238 -6.45 -30.40 -10.06
N ASP A 239 -7.26 -29.99 -11.03
CA ASP A 239 -7.88 -30.86 -12.04
C ASP A 239 -7.37 -30.58 -13.46
N LYS A 240 -6.28 -29.79 -13.60
CA LYS A 240 -5.75 -29.28 -14.88
C LYS A 240 -6.74 -28.41 -15.70
N PHE A 241 -7.95 -28.15 -15.18
CA PHE A 241 -9.00 -27.35 -15.83
C PHE A 241 -9.16 -26.00 -15.13
N THR A 242 -8.98 -24.91 -15.87
CA THR A 242 -8.97 -23.54 -15.33
C THR A 242 -10.27 -22.78 -15.65
N ILE A 243 -10.47 -21.62 -15.02
CA ILE A 243 -11.64 -20.76 -15.30
C ILE A 243 -11.68 -20.29 -16.76
N GLU A 244 -10.53 -20.03 -17.36
CA GLU A 244 -10.37 -19.62 -18.76
C GLU A 244 -10.85 -20.71 -19.72
N HIS A 245 -10.56 -21.98 -19.42
CA HIS A 245 -11.10 -23.10 -20.21
C HIS A 245 -12.63 -23.14 -20.18
N LEU A 246 -13.26 -22.79 -19.05
CA LEU A 246 -14.72 -22.67 -18.96
C LEU A 246 -15.24 -21.45 -19.75
N LYS A 247 -14.53 -20.31 -19.70
CA LYS A 247 -14.94 -19.07 -20.37
C LYS A 247 -14.82 -19.15 -21.90
N TYR A 248 -13.77 -19.80 -22.41
CA TYR A 248 -13.45 -19.83 -23.83
C TYR A 248 -13.72 -21.19 -24.51
N GLY A 249 -14.15 -22.20 -23.75
CA GLY A 249 -14.43 -23.55 -24.27
C GLY A 249 -15.61 -23.66 -25.23
N GLY A 250 -16.35 -22.57 -25.47
CA GLY A 250 -17.46 -22.52 -26.42
C GLY A 250 -18.65 -23.42 -26.07
N GLN A 251 -19.57 -23.57 -27.02
CA GLN A 251 -20.84 -24.27 -26.78
C GLN A 251 -20.67 -25.75 -26.47
N THR A 252 -19.64 -26.40 -27.00
CA THR A 252 -19.36 -27.82 -26.75
C THR A 252 -19.08 -28.08 -25.28
N VAL A 253 -18.21 -27.29 -24.65
CA VAL A 253 -17.90 -27.39 -23.22
C VAL A 253 -19.14 -27.11 -22.38
N VAL A 254 -19.92 -26.08 -22.74
CA VAL A 254 -21.20 -25.76 -22.07
C VAL A 254 -22.15 -26.97 -22.12
N ASN A 255 -22.35 -27.57 -23.29
CA ASN A 255 -23.27 -28.71 -23.46
C ASN A 255 -22.85 -29.93 -22.64
N ILE A 256 -21.56 -30.26 -22.62
CA ILE A 256 -21.02 -31.38 -21.84
C ILE A 256 -21.19 -31.13 -20.34
N LEU A 257 -20.81 -29.94 -19.88
CA LEU A 257 -20.95 -29.57 -18.46
C LEU A 257 -22.42 -29.55 -18.05
N THR A 258 -23.33 -29.03 -18.87
CA THR A 258 -24.77 -29.05 -18.56
C THR A 258 -25.28 -30.49 -18.39
N LYS A 259 -24.89 -31.43 -19.26
CA LYS A 259 -25.26 -32.85 -19.11
C LYS A 259 -24.70 -33.44 -17.82
N LEU A 260 -23.42 -33.22 -17.53
CA LEU A 260 -22.76 -33.71 -16.32
C LEU A 260 -23.40 -33.15 -15.06
N ILE A 261 -23.62 -31.84 -15.02
CA ILE A 261 -24.21 -31.15 -13.87
C ILE A 261 -25.64 -31.64 -13.65
N ASN A 262 -26.46 -31.74 -14.70
CA ASN A 262 -27.82 -32.28 -14.58
C ASN A 262 -27.82 -33.71 -14.05
N LEU A 263 -26.86 -34.54 -14.47
CA LEU A 263 -26.71 -35.88 -13.93
C LEU A 263 -26.40 -35.85 -12.43
N ILE A 264 -25.42 -35.04 -12.00
CA ILE A 264 -25.05 -34.88 -10.57
C ILE A 264 -26.25 -34.43 -9.74
N PHE A 265 -27.01 -33.45 -10.22
CA PHE A 265 -28.20 -32.96 -9.50
C PHE A 265 -29.32 -33.99 -9.44
N LYS A 266 -29.51 -34.79 -10.50
CA LYS A 266 -30.56 -35.82 -10.56
C LYS A 266 -30.22 -37.04 -9.69
N THR A 267 -28.96 -37.45 -9.65
CA THR A 267 -28.52 -38.65 -8.93
C THR A 267 -28.03 -38.36 -7.52
N VAL A 268 -27.80 -37.08 -7.17
CA VAL A 268 -27.18 -36.67 -5.90
C VAL A 268 -25.78 -37.31 -5.72
N ALA A 269 -25.16 -37.76 -6.80
CA ALA A 269 -23.86 -38.41 -6.78
C ALA A 269 -22.76 -37.40 -7.14
N VAL A 270 -21.94 -37.06 -6.16
CA VAL A 270 -20.83 -36.10 -6.31
C VAL A 270 -19.53 -36.85 -6.58
N PRO A 271 -18.89 -36.65 -7.76
CA PRO A 271 -17.59 -37.24 -8.06
C PRO A 271 -16.51 -36.89 -7.02
N ASN A 272 -15.72 -37.87 -6.60
CA ASN A 272 -14.72 -37.71 -5.55
C ASN A 272 -13.63 -36.68 -5.88
N ASN A 273 -13.25 -36.52 -7.16
CA ASN A 273 -12.29 -35.51 -7.59
C ASN A 273 -12.77 -34.08 -7.29
N LEU A 274 -14.07 -33.79 -7.40
CA LEU A 274 -14.65 -32.49 -7.04
C LEU A 274 -14.65 -32.25 -5.52
N LYS A 275 -14.53 -33.32 -4.73
CA LYS A 275 -14.39 -33.29 -3.27
C LYS A 275 -12.94 -33.17 -2.81
N ILE A 276 -11.97 -32.94 -3.69
CA ILE A 276 -10.58 -32.66 -3.32
C ILE A 276 -10.33 -31.14 -3.25
N GLY A 277 -9.69 -30.69 -2.17
CA GLY A 277 -9.21 -29.32 -1.99
C GLY A 277 -7.69 -29.26 -1.78
N ILE A 278 -7.05 -28.19 -2.24
CA ILE A 278 -5.65 -27.90 -1.93
C ILE A 278 -5.58 -26.75 -0.93
N GLY A 279 -5.19 -27.05 0.30
CA GLY A 279 -4.93 -26.07 1.34
C GLY A 279 -3.58 -25.39 1.13
N CYS A 280 -3.60 -24.08 0.86
CA CYS A 280 -2.44 -23.21 0.74
C CYS A 280 -2.35 -22.35 2.01
N PRO A 281 -1.38 -22.57 2.89
CA PRO A 281 -1.15 -21.72 4.04
C PRO A 281 -0.66 -20.34 3.59
N LEU A 282 -1.37 -19.28 3.97
CA LEU A 282 -0.96 -17.90 3.80
C LEU A 282 -0.51 -17.33 5.15
N PHE A 283 0.72 -16.85 5.22
CA PHE A 283 1.24 -16.26 6.45
C PHE A 283 0.47 -14.98 6.81
N LYS A 284 0.08 -14.86 8.08
CA LYS A 284 -0.54 -13.66 8.67
C LYS A 284 0.61 -12.75 9.11
N ASN A 285 0.91 -11.73 8.31
CA ASN A 285 1.92 -10.71 8.63
C ASN A 285 1.64 -10.04 10.01
N GLY A 286 2.65 -9.37 10.56
CA GLY A 286 2.55 -8.58 11.80
C GLY A 286 3.33 -9.16 12.98
N GLY A 287 4.61 -9.48 12.79
CA GLY A 287 5.51 -9.93 13.87
C GLY A 287 5.23 -11.32 14.45
N LYS A 288 4.37 -12.12 13.80
CA LYS A 288 4.04 -13.47 14.28
C LYS A 288 5.17 -14.46 13.97
N PRO A 289 5.48 -15.43 14.85
CA PRO A 289 6.49 -16.46 14.56
C PRO A 289 6.12 -17.25 13.30
N LYS A 290 7.07 -17.40 12.36
CA LYS A 290 6.86 -18.17 11.11
C LYS A 290 6.74 -19.67 11.39
N GLU A 291 7.19 -20.10 12.55
CA GLU A 291 7.24 -21.47 13.03
C GLU A 291 5.88 -21.90 13.63
N ASP A 292 5.07 -20.94 14.08
CA ASP A 292 3.74 -21.21 14.65
C ASP A 292 2.70 -21.45 13.54
N PRO A 293 2.08 -22.64 13.45
CA PRO A 293 1.01 -22.91 12.48
C PRO A 293 -0.19 -21.96 12.60
N ASN A 294 -0.45 -21.39 13.79
CA ASN A 294 -1.53 -20.43 14.00
C ASN A 294 -1.27 -19.07 13.33
N SER A 295 -0.01 -18.80 12.98
CA SER A 295 0.40 -17.67 12.15
C SER A 295 -0.06 -17.79 10.70
N TYR A 296 -0.63 -18.92 10.28
CA TYR A 296 -1.11 -19.10 8.90
C TYR A 296 -2.64 -19.11 8.82
N ARG A 297 -3.16 -18.61 7.70
CA ARG A 297 -4.55 -18.74 7.26
C ARG A 297 -4.57 -19.71 6.09
N ARG A 298 -5.29 -20.82 6.21
CA ARG A 298 -5.39 -21.82 5.15
C ARG A 298 -6.44 -21.38 4.11
N ILE A 299 -6.03 -21.12 2.88
CA ILE A 299 -6.94 -20.94 1.74
C ILE A 299 -7.06 -22.25 0.99
N THR A 300 -8.28 -22.67 0.70
CA THR A 300 -8.56 -23.91 -0.03
C THR A 300 -8.84 -23.60 -1.50
N ILE A 301 -7.95 -24.06 -2.37
CA ILE A 301 -8.16 -24.06 -3.82
C ILE A 301 -9.01 -25.28 -4.18
N THR A 302 -10.14 -25.04 -4.84
CA THR A 302 -11.07 -26.08 -5.32
C THR A 302 -11.20 -26.05 -6.84
N SER A 303 -11.70 -27.16 -7.38
CA SER A 303 -12.03 -27.34 -8.80
C SER A 303 -12.80 -26.16 -9.41
N ALA A 304 -12.39 -25.71 -10.60
CA ALA A 304 -13.14 -24.70 -11.37
C ALA A 304 -14.55 -25.20 -11.75
N ILE A 305 -14.68 -26.49 -12.09
CA ILE A 305 -15.98 -27.13 -12.36
C ILE A 305 -16.80 -27.21 -11.07
N GLY A 306 -16.17 -27.61 -9.96
CA GLY A 306 -16.80 -27.62 -8.64
C GLY A 306 -17.38 -26.25 -8.23
N LYS A 307 -16.61 -25.17 -8.42
CA LYS A 307 -17.07 -23.79 -8.19
C LYS A 307 -18.28 -23.42 -9.05
N THR A 308 -18.35 -23.92 -10.28
CA THR A 308 -19.51 -23.70 -11.18
C THR A 308 -20.76 -24.40 -10.64
N ILE A 309 -20.63 -25.65 -10.20
CA ILE A 309 -21.72 -26.42 -9.58
C ILE A 309 -22.19 -25.73 -8.29
N GLU A 310 -21.26 -25.32 -7.44
CA GLU A 310 -21.56 -24.59 -6.21
C GLU A 310 -22.36 -23.31 -6.48
N LYS A 311 -21.98 -22.53 -7.51
CA LYS A 311 -22.73 -21.33 -7.93
C LYS A 311 -24.17 -21.67 -8.36
N LEU A 312 -24.36 -22.71 -9.16
CA LEU A 312 -25.68 -23.14 -9.61
C LEU A 312 -26.55 -23.63 -8.44
N HIS A 313 -25.98 -24.43 -7.56
CA HIS A 313 -26.67 -24.89 -6.35
C HIS A 313 -27.06 -23.71 -5.44
N LEU A 314 -26.19 -22.72 -5.28
CA LEU A 314 -26.51 -21.51 -4.51
C LEU A 314 -27.64 -20.70 -5.16
N SER A 315 -27.61 -20.57 -6.50
CA SER A 315 -28.68 -19.88 -7.25
C SER A 315 -30.04 -20.53 -7.05
N ARG A 316 -30.11 -21.87 -7.00
CA ARG A 316 -31.36 -22.62 -6.78
C ARG A 316 -31.95 -22.42 -5.37
N ASN A 317 -31.12 -22.11 -4.38
CA ASN A 317 -31.53 -21.97 -2.98
C ASN A 317 -31.60 -20.50 -2.51
N LYS A 318 -31.37 -19.53 -3.41
CA LYS A 318 -31.24 -18.11 -3.07
C LYS A 318 -32.48 -17.54 -2.38
N SER A 319 -33.69 -17.91 -2.84
CA SER A 319 -34.97 -17.44 -2.28
C SER A 319 -35.19 -17.95 -0.85
N SER A 320 -35.03 -19.26 -0.62
CA SER A 320 -35.17 -19.87 0.71
C SER A 320 -34.21 -19.23 1.72
N ILE A 321 -32.95 -19.03 1.33
CA ILE A 321 -31.95 -18.37 2.18
C ILE A 321 -32.37 -16.93 2.48
N LYS A 322 -32.71 -16.14 1.46
CA LYS A 322 -33.06 -14.72 1.63
C LYS A 322 -34.27 -14.53 2.53
N ASN A 323 -35.30 -15.38 2.40
CA ASN A 323 -36.55 -15.24 3.16
C ASN A 323 -36.40 -15.59 4.65
N GLN A 324 -35.49 -16.51 4.98
CA GLN A 324 -35.29 -17.00 6.35
C GLN A 324 -34.10 -16.33 7.07
N GLN A 325 -33.26 -15.59 6.33
CA GLN A 325 -32.11 -14.89 6.90
C GLN A 325 -32.57 -13.78 7.85
N SER A 326 -31.95 -13.69 9.03
CA SER A 326 -32.11 -12.54 9.92
C SER A 326 -31.71 -11.24 9.20
N ARG A 327 -32.48 -10.18 9.47
CA ARG A 327 -32.23 -8.84 8.92
C ARG A 327 -30.96 -8.20 9.51
N LEU A 328 -30.43 -8.78 10.58
CA LEU A 328 -29.21 -8.35 11.27
C LEU A 328 -27.93 -8.85 10.60
N GLN A 329 -27.99 -9.84 9.71
CA GLN A 329 -26.81 -10.38 9.01
C GLN A 329 -26.43 -9.53 7.78
N LYS A 330 -25.29 -8.85 7.87
CA LYS A 330 -24.75 -7.94 6.85
C LYS A 330 -23.56 -8.55 6.09
N GLY A 331 -22.86 -9.51 6.69
CA GLY A 331 -21.75 -10.21 6.03
C GLY A 331 -22.26 -11.12 4.92
N PHE A 332 -21.61 -11.09 3.76
CA PHE A 332 -21.95 -11.91 2.60
C PHE A 332 -23.42 -11.84 2.15
N THR A 333 -24.09 -10.72 2.42
CA THR A 333 -25.48 -10.46 2.00
C THR A 333 -25.47 -9.48 0.84
N GLU A 334 -26.25 -9.77 -0.20
CA GLU A 334 -26.37 -8.92 -1.37
C GLU A 334 -26.97 -7.56 -0.98
N GLY A 335 -26.34 -6.46 -1.42
CA GLY A 335 -26.78 -5.09 -1.08
C GLY A 335 -26.32 -4.59 0.30
N GLU A 336 -25.68 -5.44 1.10
CA GLU A 336 -25.18 -5.09 2.44
C GLU A 336 -23.67 -4.87 2.47
N SER A 337 -23.16 -4.26 3.55
CA SER A 337 -21.71 -4.13 3.77
C SER A 337 -21.37 -3.98 5.27
N PRO A 338 -20.10 -4.20 5.66
CA PRO A 338 -19.67 -3.95 7.03
C PRO A 338 -19.88 -2.49 7.47
N THR A 339 -19.74 -1.56 6.53
CA THR A 339 -20.01 -0.14 6.75
C THR A 339 -21.47 0.12 7.14
N VAL A 340 -22.43 -0.59 6.53
CA VAL A 340 -23.86 -0.49 6.87
C VAL A 340 -24.12 -1.00 8.29
N ALA A 341 -23.52 -2.12 8.69
CA ALA A 341 -23.57 -2.60 10.08
C ALA A 341 -22.99 -1.57 11.07
N GLY A 342 -21.87 -0.94 10.68
CA GLY A 342 -21.27 0.14 11.46
C GLY A 342 -22.16 1.37 11.60
N LEU A 343 -23.00 1.69 10.60
CA LEU A 343 -23.93 2.81 10.66
C LEU A 343 -25.02 2.58 11.71
N VAL A 344 -25.53 1.36 11.86
CA VAL A 344 -26.51 1.00 12.91
C VAL A 344 -25.94 1.31 14.30
N VAL A 345 -24.68 0.93 14.55
CA VAL A 345 -23.99 1.24 15.81
C VAL A 345 -23.85 2.75 16.01
N THR A 346 -23.52 3.49 14.96
CA THR A 346 -23.42 4.97 15.02
C THR A 346 -24.77 5.60 15.39
N GLU A 347 -25.87 5.19 14.74
CA GLU A 347 -27.21 5.73 14.99
C GLU A 347 -27.74 5.36 16.38
N LEU A 348 -27.53 4.12 16.83
CA LEU A 348 -27.91 3.69 18.18
C LEU A 348 -27.21 4.49 19.27
N ARG A 349 -25.90 4.75 19.09
CA ARG A 349 -25.15 5.60 20.01
C ARG A 349 -25.70 7.02 20.06
N ILE A 350 -26.04 7.60 18.91
CA ILE A 350 -26.62 8.95 18.82
C ILE A 350 -27.99 8.97 19.51
N GLU A 351 -28.84 7.99 19.25
CA GLU A 351 -30.16 7.84 19.90
C GLU A 351 -30.03 7.73 21.42
N ALA A 352 -29.11 6.90 21.92
CA ALA A 352 -28.86 6.75 23.34
C ALA A 352 -28.36 8.05 23.99
N LYS A 353 -27.42 8.75 23.33
CA LYS A 353 -26.90 10.04 23.80
C LYS A 353 -27.99 11.10 23.89
N GLU A 354 -28.82 11.25 22.86
CA GLU A 354 -29.91 12.23 22.84
C GLU A 354 -30.95 11.95 23.91
N LYS A 355 -31.20 10.66 24.23
CA LYS A 355 -32.08 10.23 25.32
C LYS A 355 -31.41 10.22 26.70
N ARG A 356 -30.10 10.48 26.78
CA ARG A 356 -29.28 10.36 28.00
C ARG A 356 -29.35 8.96 28.63
N LEU A 357 -29.44 7.93 27.79
CA LEU A 357 -29.42 6.53 28.20
C LEU A 357 -28.03 5.92 27.99
N PRO A 358 -27.61 4.98 28.85
CA PRO A 358 -26.41 4.21 28.60
C PRO A 358 -26.60 3.26 27.42
N ILE A 359 -25.48 2.89 26.79
CA ILE A 359 -25.44 1.85 25.76
C ILE A 359 -24.16 1.03 25.90
N TYR A 360 -24.31 -0.28 25.79
CA TYR A 360 -23.24 -1.26 25.93
C TYR A 360 -23.10 -2.03 24.63
N ILE A 361 -21.89 -2.10 24.08
CA ILE A 361 -21.60 -2.75 22.81
C ILE A 361 -20.59 -3.86 23.05
N GLY A 362 -21.05 -5.11 23.03
CA GLY A 362 -20.22 -6.31 23.08
C GLY A 362 -19.67 -6.65 21.69
N LEU A 363 -18.36 -6.58 21.54
CA LEU A 363 -17.64 -7.03 20.34
C LEU A 363 -17.13 -8.44 20.58
N THR A 364 -17.54 -9.40 19.75
CA THR A 364 -17.18 -10.82 19.92
C THR A 364 -16.49 -11.39 18.68
N ASP A 365 -15.45 -12.21 18.88
CA ASP A 365 -14.62 -12.81 17.82
C ASP A 365 -14.68 -14.35 17.90
N ALA A 366 -15.24 -15.01 16.89
CA ALA A 366 -15.26 -16.47 16.84
C ALA A 366 -13.88 -17.06 16.47
N LYS A 367 -13.36 -18.00 17.26
CA LYS A 367 -12.04 -18.61 17.03
C LYS A 367 -12.08 -19.45 15.75
N LYS A 368 -11.33 -19.06 14.71
CA LYS A 368 -11.20 -19.83 13.44
C LYS A 368 -12.57 -20.20 12.83
N ALA A 369 -13.51 -19.26 12.82
CA ALA A 369 -14.94 -19.47 12.54
C ALA A 369 -15.25 -20.40 11.34
N PHE A 370 -14.55 -20.23 10.21
CA PHE A 370 -14.76 -21.07 9.02
C PHE A 370 -14.21 -22.50 9.19
N ASP A 371 -13.13 -22.69 9.94
CA ASP A 371 -12.48 -24.00 10.10
C ASP A 371 -13.21 -24.93 11.08
N ILE A 372 -14.12 -24.39 11.90
CA ILE A 372 -14.79 -25.13 12.98
C ILE A 372 -16.30 -25.32 12.78
N VAL A 373 -16.84 -24.96 11.61
CA VAL A 373 -18.26 -25.17 11.29
C VAL A 373 -18.61 -26.66 11.39
N TRP A 374 -19.48 -27.00 12.32
CA TRP A 374 -19.92 -28.39 12.51
C TRP A 374 -20.95 -28.79 11.43
N HIS A 375 -20.58 -29.78 10.59
CA HIS A 375 -21.36 -30.15 9.40
C HIS A 375 -22.78 -30.61 9.71
N ALA A 376 -22.99 -31.47 10.70
CA ALA A 376 -24.34 -31.95 11.02
C ALA A 376 -25.24 -30.82 11.56
N GLY A 377 -24.67 -29.87 12.31
CA GLY A 377 -25.37 -28.65 12.73
C GLY A 377 -25.74 -27.78 11.53
N LEU A 378 -24.81 -27.58 10.60
CA LEU A 378 -25.07 -26.87 9.35
C LEU A 378 -26.19 -27.51 8.53
N PHE A 379 -26.16 -28.84 8.34
CA PHE A 379 -27.20 -29.54 7.59
C PHE A 379 -28.57 -29.40 8.25
N ARG A 380 -28.64 -29.43 9.58
CA ARG A 380 -29.87 -29.17 10.33
C ARG A 380 -30.39 -27.75 10.10
N GLU A 381 -29.54 -26.74 10.15
CA GLU A 381 -29.95 -25.34 9.92
C GLU A 381 -30.38 -25.11 8.48
N MET A 382 -29.73 -25.75 7.49
CA MET A 382 -30.19 -25.73 6.10
C MET A 382 -31.63 -26.26 5.97
N HIS A 383 -31.94 -27.37 6.63
CA HIS A 383 -33.29 -27.94 6.61
C HIS A 383 -34.32 -26.99 7.23
N LYS A 384 -33.99 -26.32 8.35
CA LYS A 384 -34.86 -25.30 8.96
C LYS A 384 -35.08 -24.07 8.07
N MET A 385 -34.10 -23.73 7.22
CA MET A 385 -34.22 -22.65 6.24
C MET A 385 -34.96 -23.08 4.96
N ASN A 386 -35.74 -24.18 4.99
CA ASN A 386 -36.47 -24.73 3.85
C ASN A 386 -35.57 -25.10 2.65
N ILE A 387 -34.32 -25.51 2.92
CA ILE A 387 -33.47 -26.19 1.95
C ILE A 387 -33.62 -27.68 2.21
N SER A 388 -34.48 -28.35 1.45
CA SER A 388 -34.84 -29.75 1.61
C SER A 388 -34.76 -30.52 0.28
N GLY A 389 -35.08 -31.82 0.31
CA GLY A 389 -35.07 -32.69 -0.87
C GLY A 389 -33.69 -32.84 -1.51
N ASP A 390 -33.65 -32.94 -2.84
CA ASP A 390 -32.43 -33.21 -3.61
C ASP A 390 -31.34 -32.15 -3.42
N ASN A 391 -31.70 -30.88 -3.24
CA ASN A 391 -30.71 -29.82 -2.98
C ASN A 391 -30.01 -30.03 -1.63
N TRP A 392 -30.77 -30.39 -0.59
CA TRP A 392 -30.19 -30.70 0.71
C TRP A 392 -29.32 -31.94 0.67
N LEU A 393 -29.83 -33.00 0.03
CA LEU A 393 -29.08 -34.26 -0.14
C LEU A 393 -27.78 -34.03 -0.93
N LEU A 394 -27.82 -33.20 -1.97
CA LEU A 394 -26.66 -32.90 -2.80
C LEU A 394 -25.59 -32.14 -2.01
N PHE A 395 -25.99 -31.14 -1.24
CA PHE A 395 -25.06 -30.40 -0.39
C PHE A 395 -24.42 -31.30 0.67
N ARG A 396 -25.22 -32.17 1.29
CA ARG A 396 -24.75 -33.16 2.25
C ARG A 396 -23.74 -34.12 1.61
N ALA A 397 -24.09 -34.72 0.47
CA ALA A 397 -23.20 -35.62 -0.29
C ALA A 397 -21.91 -34.91 -0.73
N TRP A 398 -21.96 -33.60 -0.97
CA TRP A 398 -20.79 -32.78 -1.27
C TRP A 398 -19.83 -32.72 -0.07
N TYR A 399 -20.36 -32.49 1.14
CA TYR A 399 -19.60 -32.21 2.36
C TYR A 399 -19.19 -33.44 3.19
N GLU A 400 -19.86 -34.60 3.06
CA GLU A 400 -19.58 -35.78 3.89
C GLU A 400 -18.19 -36.41 3.66
N ASP A 401 -17.54 -36.14 2.52
CA ASP A 401 -16.34 -36.85 2.08
C ASP A 401 -15.18 -35.95 1.63
N LEU A 402 -15.19 -34.69 2.04
CA LEU A 402 -14.19 -33.70 1.66
C LEU A 402 -12.77 -34.18 2.03
N THR A 403 -11.87 -34.11 1.06
CA THR A 403 -10.45 -34.46 1.25
C THR A 403 -9.58 -33.26 0.94
N THR A 404 -8.61 -32.96 1.81
CA THR A 404 -7.67 -31.84 1.62
C THR A 404 -6.24 -32.33 1.57
N LYS A 405 -5.44 -31.74 0.67
CA LYS A 405 -3.97 -31.84 0.63
C LYS A 405 -3.38 -30.47 0.94
N VAL A 406 -2.30 -30.39 1.70
CA VAL A 406 -1.59 -29.13 1.95
C VAL A 406 -0.52 -28.93 0.89
N LYS A 407 -0.45 -27.74 0.30
CA LYS A 407 0.66 -27.31 -0.56
C LYS A 407 1.62 -26.46 0.25
N TRP A 408 2.88 -26.88 0.36
CA TRP A 408 3.94 -26.15 1.06
C TRP A 408 5.22 -26.14 0.20
N GLU A 409 5.72 -24.95 -0.13
CA GLU A 409 6.94 -24.76 -0.94
C GLU A 409 6.99 -25.57 -2.24
N GLY A 410 5.84 -25.76 -2.89
CA GLY A 410 5.73 -26.53 -4.15
C GLY A 410 5.45 -28.02 -3.95
N ASN A 411 5.60 -28.55 -2.74
CA ASN A 411 5.31 -29.94 -2.41
C ASN A 411 3.89 -30.12 -1.87
N TYR A 412 3.38 -31.36 -1.96
CA TYR A 412 2.03 -31.73 -1.51
C TYR A 412 2.07 -32.76 -0.38
N SER A 413 1.25 -32.56 0.64
CA SER A 413 1.06 -33.56 1.70
C SER A 413 0.22 -34.76 1.21
N ARG A 414 0.22 -35.83 2.03
CA ARG A 414 -0.85 -36.84 1.96
C ARG A 414 -2.22 -36.18 2.16
N GLY A 415 -3.24 -36.72 1.51
CA GLY A 415 -4.62 -36.25 1.67
C GLY A 415 -5.20 -36.69 3.02
N PHE A 416 -6.02 -35.84 3.63
CA PHE A 416 -6.76 -36.16 4.85
C PHE A 416 -8.21 -35.70 4.74
N LYS A 417 -9.11 -36.38 5.47
CA LYS A 417 -10.55 -36.09 5.46
C LYS A 417 -10.86 -34.88 6.36
N GLU A 418 -11.67 -33.96 5.85
CA GLU A 418 -12.17 -32.82 6.62
C GLU A 418 -13.48 -33.17 7.31
N LYS A 419 -13.45 -33.33 8.63
CA LYS A 419 -14.62 -33.68 9.44
C LYS A 419 -15.44 -32.46 9.91
N GLN A 420 -14.87 -31.26 9.77
CA GLN A 420 -15.48 -30.00 10.17
C GLN A 420 -14.90 -28.86 9.34
N GLY A 421 -15.62 -27.73 9.35
CA GLY A 421 -15.25 -26.51 8.66
C GLY A 421 -15.85 -26.40 7.26
N VAL A 422 -15.83 -25.19 6.74
CA VAL A 422 -16.16 -24.87 5.35
C VAL A 422 -14.87 -24.47 4.63
N ARG A 423 -14.77 -24.80 3.34
CA ARG A 423 -13.57 -24.54 2.53
C ARG A 423 -13.33 -23.04 2.37
N GLN A 424 -12.30 -22.49 3.00
CA GLN A 424 -11.98 -21.06 2.85
C GLN A 424 -11.58 -20.73 1.40
N GLY A 425 -12.50 -20.15 0.62
CA GLY A 425 -12.34 -19.94 -0.82
C GLY A 425 -13.33 -20.72 -1.70
N GLY A 426 -14.15 -21.60 -1.09
CA GLY A 426 -15.32 -22.20 -1.73
C GLY A 426 -16.43 -21.17 -1.94
N VAL A 427 -17.23 -21.35 -3.00
CA VAL A 427 -18.34 -20.46 -3.34
C VAL A 427 -19.47 -20.58 -2.31
N TRP A 428 -19.76 -21.80 -1.84
CA TRP A 428 -20.79 -22.03 -0.83
C TRP A 428 -20.37 -21.59 0.58
N SER A 429 -19.08 -21.53 0.86
CA SER A 429 -18.57 -21.42 2.23
C SER A 429 -19.03 -20.17 2.99
N PRO A 430 -19.05 -18.96 2.39
CA PRO A 430 -19.61 -17.78 3.05
C PRO A 430 -21.10 -17.94 3.39
N THR A 431 -21.89 -18.51 2.47
CA THR A 431 -23.32 -18.73 2.69
C THR A 431 -23.59 -19.82 3.70
N ALA A 432 -22.82 -20.91 3.68
CA ALA A 432 -22.89 -21.97 4.68
C ALA A 432 -22.64 -21.42 6.08
N TYR A 433 -21.65 -20.54 6.25
CA TYR A 433 -21.42 -19.87 7.53
C TYR A 433 -22.61 -19.00 7.96
N LYS A 434 -23.20 -18.22 7.02
CA LYS A 434 -24.41 -17.44 7.32
C LYS A 434 -25.57 -18.32 7.80
N VAL A 435 -25.83 -19.44 7.12
CA VAL A 435 -26.87 -20.40 7.50
C VAL A 435 -26.59 -20.94 8.91
N PHE A 436 -25.35 -21.29 9.20
CA PHE A 436 -24.93 -21.81 10.49
C PHE A 436 -25.14 -20.84 11.66
N ILE A 437 -24.83 -19.55 11.48
CA ILE A 437 -24.99 -18.54 12.54
C ILE A 437 -26.39 -17.94 12.63
N ASN A 438 -27.26 -18.18 11.63
CA ASN A 438 -28.58 -17.54 11.53
C ASN A 438 -29.48 -17.84 12.74
N SER A 439 -29.42 -19.05 13.29
CA SER A 439 -30.22 -19.44 14.46
C SER A 439 -29.93 -18.59 15.69
N LEU A 440 -28.68 -18.20 15.91
CA LEU A 440 -28.30 -17.28 16.99
C LEU A 440 -29.02 -15.94 16.85
N LEU A 441 -29.00 -15.37 15.65
CA LEU A 441 -29.63 -14.08 15.37
C LEU A 441 -31.15 -14.17 15.52
N LYS A 442 -31.76 -15.29 15.10
CA LYS A 442 -33.19 -15.55 15.29
C LYS A 442 -33.58 -15.64 16.76
N ILE A 443 -32.77 -16.28 17.60
CA ILE A 443 -33.00 -16.31 19.05
C ILE A 443 -33.07 -14.88 19.61
N TYR A 444 -32.15 -14.00 19.23
CA TYR A 444 -32.20 -12.62 19.69
C TYR A 444 -33.43 -11.86 19.18
N GLU A 445 -33.78 -12.00 17.89
CA GLU A 445 -34.98 -11.40 17.28
C GLU A 445 -36.28 -11.86 17.97
N GLU A 446 -36.44 -13.16 18.20
CA GLU A 446 -37.66 -13.78 18.76
C GLU A 446 -37.83 -13.45 20.25
N ASN A 447 -36.74 -13.45 21.02
CA ASN A 447 -36.77 -13.10 22.44
C ASN A 447 -36.79 -11.58 22.67
N LYS A 448 -36.64 -10.77 21.61
CA LYS A 448 -36.67 -9.30 21.68
C LYS A 448 -35.59 -8.68 22.58
N ILE A 449 -34.47 -9.37 22.75
CA ILE A 449 -33.37 -8.98 23.66
C ILE A 449 -32.36 -8.08 22.94
N GLY A 450 -32.05 -6.94 23.53
CA GLY A 450 -31.06 -5.98 23.05
C GLY A 450 -31.67 -4.64 22.62
N SER A 451 -30.89 -3.81 21.95
CA SER A 451 -31.25 -2.42 21.69
C SER A 451 -32.20 -2.19 20.51
N TYR A 452 -32.92 -1.06 20.58
CA TYR A 452 -33.88 -0.60 19.58
C TYR A 452 -33.68 0.89 19.22
N ILE A 453 -34.02 1.26 17.99
CA ILE A 453 -34.26 2.65 17.59
C ILE A 453 -35.77 2.83 17.38
N GLY A 454 -36.45 3.39 18.37
CA GLY A 454 -37.91 3.38 18.40
C GLY A 454 -38.44 1.95 18.49
N SER A 455 -39.22 1.51 17.51
CA SER A 455 -39.71 0.12 17.39
C SER A 455 -38.82 -0.79 16.56
N ILE A 456 -37.69 -0.29 16.04
CA ILE A 456 -36.83 -1.03 15.11
C ILE A 456 -35.76 -1.78 15.90
N TYR A 457 -35.80 -3.11 15.84
CA TYR A 457 -34.85 -3.97 16.52
C TYR A 457 -33.45 -3.93 15.89
N CYS A 458 -32.43 -3.67 16.71
CA CYS A 458 -31.04 -3.44 16.28
C CYS A 458 -30.03 -4.16 17.18
N GLY A 459 -30.44 -5.17 17.94
CA GLY A 459 -29.65 -5.73 19.05
C GLY A 459 -28.37 -6.47 18.64
N ALA A 460 -28.29 -7.04 17.43
CA ALA A 460 -27.13 -7.86 17.05
C ALA A 460 -26.62 -7.69 15.59
N PRO A 461 -26.28 -6.47 15.12
CA PRO A 461 -25.78 -6.28 13.76
C PRO A 461 -24.50 -7.08 13.53
N THR A 462 -24.56 -8.05 12.62
CA THR A 462 -23.53 -9.09 12.47
C THR A 462 -22.91 -9.04 11.08
N VAL A 463 -21.59 -9.20 11.01
CA VAL A 463 -20.86 -9.34 9.75
C VAL A 463 -20.05 -10.62 9.79
N ALA A 464 -20.58 -11.69 9.17
CA ALA A 464 -19.94 -12.99 9.22
C ALA A 464 -19.69 -13.43 10.67
N ASP A 465 -18.44 -13.64 11.06
CA ASP A 465 -18.00 -14.04 12.40
C ASP A 465 -17.94 -12.91 13.43
N ASP A 466 -17.92 -11.65 12.99
CA ASP A 466 -17.99 -10.48 13.86
C ASP A 466 -19.45 -10.23 14.29
N VAL A 467 -19.85 -10.83 15.42
CA VAL A 467 -21.16 -10.59 16.04
C VAL A 467 -21.03 -9.42 17.01
N THR A 468 -21.77 -8.34 16.76
CA THR A 468 -21.83 -7.16 17.63
C THR A 468 -23.11 -7.23 18.44
N LEU A 469 -23.02 -7.36 19.77
CA LEU A 469 -24.16 -7.37 20.68
C LEU A 469 -24.36 -5.95 21.23
N ILE A 470 -25.60 -5.47 21.27
CA ILE A 470 -25.92 -4.12 21.72
C ILE A 470 -27.14 -4.14 22.62
N ALA A 471 -26.99 -3.58 23.82
CA ALA A 471 -28.08 -3.43 24.78
C ALA A 471 -28.00 -2.07 25.50
N ASN A 472 -29.14 -1.63 26.04
CA ASN A 472 -29.22 -0.43 26.88
C ASN A 472 -29.18 -0.75 28.38
N ASP A 473 -29.37 -2.02 28.74
CA ASP A 473 -29.27 -2.52 30.10
C ASP A 473 -28.05 -3.47 30.23
N PRO A 474 -27.25 -3.35 31.31
CA PRO A 474 -26.03 -4.16 31.45
C PRO A 474 -26.32 -5.66 31.66
N TYR A 475 -27.42 -6.00 32.33
CA TYR A 475 -27.83 -7.39 32.56
C TYR A 475 -28.40 -8.02 31.27
N GLU A 476 -29.08 -7.22 30.46
CA GLU A 476 -29.52 -7.61 29.13
C GLU A 476 -28.33 -7.96 28.23
N LEU A 477 -27.26 -7.15 28.23
CA LEU A 477 -26.03 -7.48 27.50
C LEU A 477 -25.41 -8.80 28.00
N GLN A 478 -25.34 -9.02 29.32
CA GLN A 478 -24.85 -10.28 29.88
C GLN A 478 -25.70 -11.47 29.43
N THR A 479 -27.03 -11.29 29.37
CA THR A 479 -27.96 -12.31 28.86
C THR A 479 -27.67 -12.63 27.39
N MET A 480 -27.42 -11.62 26.56
CA MET A 480 -27.04 -11.84 25.16
C MET A 480 -25.73 -12.62 25.02
N ILE A 481 -24.73 -12.32 25.86
CA ILE A 481 -23.45 -13.05 25.91
C ILE A 481 -23.70 -14.51 26.30
N ASN A 482 -24.50 -14.77 27.34
CA ASN A 482 -24.82 -16.13 27.80
C ASN A 482 -25.51 -16.94 26.70
N ILE A 483 -26.50 -16.36 26.02
CA ILE A 483 -27.17 -16.98 24.86
C ILE A 483 -26.16 -17.33 23.76
N GLN A 484 -25.19 -16.44 23.51
CA GLN A 484 -24.15 -16.68 22.52
C GLN A 484 -23.28 -17.88 22.89
N MET A 485 -22.93 -18.00 24.17
CA MET A 485 -22.11 -19.10 24.71
C MET A 485 -22.86 -20.43 24.68
N ASP A 486 -24.13 -20.44 25.06
CA ASP A 486 -24.99 -21.63 24.96
C ASP A 486 -25.15 -22.10 23.51
N HIS A 487 -25.33 -21.15 22.59
CA HIS A 487 -25.36 -21.43 21.17
C HIS A 487 -24.01 -21.97 20.68
N ALA A 488 -22.89 -21.37 21.10
CA ALA A 488 -21.55 -21.83 20.76
C ALA A 488 -21.29 -23.27 21.22
N ASN A 489 -21.65 -23.60 22.45
CA ASN A 489 -21.56 -24.95 23.00
C ASN A 489 -22.41 -25.95 22.21
N LYS A 490 -23.67 -25.59 21.92
CA LYS A 490 -24.61 -26.43 21.16
C LYS A 490 -24.15 -26.69 19.73
N PHE A 491 -23.59 -25.68 19.08
CA PHE A 491 -23.13 -25.74 17.69
C PHE A 491 -21.64 -26.07 17.55
N ARG A 492 -20.96 -26.34 18.67
CA ARG A 492 -19.56 -26.81 18.75
C ARG A 492 -18.56 -25.84 18.14
N TYR A 493 -18.76 -24.54 18.34
CA TYR A 493 -17.76 -23.52 18.05
C TYR A 493 -17.34 -22.77 19.30
N SER A 494 -16.28 -21.96 19.22
CA SER A 494 -15.74 -21.25 20.37
C SER A 494 -15.54 -19.77 20.07
N ILE A 495 -15.70 -18.94 21.10
CA ILE A 495 -15.51 -17.49 21.05
C ILE A 495 -14.20 -17.14 21.75
N SER A 496 -13.50 -16.12 21.26
CA SER A 496 -12.23 -15.64 21.80
C SER A 496 -12.47 -14.67 22.94
N GLU A 497 -12.26 -15.13 24.16
CA GLU A 497 -12.38 -14.30 25.37
C GLU A 497 -11.38 -13.14 25.31
N GLN A 498 -10.12 -13.40 24.89
CA GLN A 498 -9.07 -12.37 24.86
C GLN A 498 -9.28 -11.27 23.82
N LYS A 499 -10.05 -11.54 22.76
CA LYS A 499 -10.31 -10.59 21.68
C LYS A 499 -11.71 -9.97 21.78
N SER A 500 -12.55 -10.51 22.65
CA SER A 500 -13.88 -9.98 22.89
C SER A 500 -13.80 -8.89 23.96
N CYS A 501 -14.60 -7.84 23.80
CA CYS A 501 -14.61 -6.72 24.74
C CYS A 501 -15.96 -6.01 24.76
N VAL A 502 -16.22 -5.23 25.80
CA VAL A 502 -17.44 -4.41 25.92
C VAL A 502 -17.09 -2.93 25.92
N LEU A 503 -17.62 -2.17 24.95
CA LEU A 503 -17.57 -0.72 24.99
C LEU A 503 -18.76 -0.20 25.80
N LYS A 504 -18.47 0.50 26.89
CA LYS A 504 -19.47 1.12 27.79
C LYS A 504 -19.57 2.61 27.49
N ILE A 505 -20.73 3.09 27.06
CA ILE A 505 -20.95 4.50 26.68
C ILE A 505 -22.07 5.09 27.52
N GLY A 506 -21.82 6.25 28.12
CA GLY A 506 -22.83 6.99 28.90
C GLY A 506 -23.14 6.40 30.28
N ASP A 507 -22.41 5.37 30.72
CA ASP A 507 -22.54 4.75 32.05
C ASP A 507 -21.25 4.90 32.88
N LYS A 508 -21.42 5.29 34.15
CA LYS A 508 -20.36 5.43 35.15
C LYS A 508 -20.32 4.28 36.16
N SER A 509 -21.26 3.33 36.11
CA SER A 509 -21.33 2.21 37.05
C SER A 509 -20.15 1.23 36.89
N GLU A 510 -19.86 0.45 37.94
CA GLU A 510 -18.78 -0.55 37.95
C GLU A 510 -19.19 -1.95 37.45
N HIS A 511 -20.25 -2.03 36.62
CA HIS A 511 -20.69 -3.32 36.09
C HIS A 511 -19.60 -4.01 35.24
N SER A 512 -19.50 -5.33 35.37
CA SER A 512 -18.53 -6.19 34.67
C SER A 512 -19.26 -7.32 33.96
N TRP A 513 -18.83 -7.62 32.73
CA TRP A 513 -19.37 -8.71 31.92
C TRP A 513 -18.43 -9.90 31.90
N TYR A 514 -19.00 -11.10 31.80
CA TYR A 514 -18.27 -12.35 31.86
C TYR A 514 -18.62 -13.23 30.65
N MET A 515 -17.61 -13.90 30.12
CA MET A 515 -17.76 -14.94 29.11
C MET A 515 -17.23 -16.24 29.73
N ASN A 516 -18.14 -17.16 30.07
CA ASN A 516 -17.91 -18.18 31.08
C ASN A 516 -17.46 -17.51 32.40
N ASP A 517 -16.31 -17.93 32.96
CA ASP A 517 -15.75 -17.36 34.18
C ASP A 517 -14.73 -16.22 33.94
N GLN A 518 -14.48 -15.85 32.67
CA GLN A 518 -13.51 -14.80 32.34
C GLN A 518 -14.18 -13.44 32.20
N LYS A 519 -13.70 -12.46 32.98
CA LYS A 519 -14.11 -11.07 32.88
C LYS A 519 -13.66 -10.48 31.53
N LEU A 520 -14.61 -9.92 30.77
CA LEU A 520 -14.33 -9.23 29.52
C LEU A 520 -13.70 -7.87 29.76
N ASN A 521 -12.76 -7.49 28.90
CA ASN A 521 -12.16 -6.16 28.93
C ASN A 521 -13.19 -5.08 28.55
N THR A 522 -13.13 -3.93 29.21
CA THR A 522 -13.95 -2.75 28.93
C THR A 522 -13.09 -1.56 28.51
N PRO A 523 -12.52 -1.57 27.29
CA PRO A 523 -11.57 -0.54 26.88
C PRO A 523 -12.26 0.78 26.52
N ILE A 524 -11.51 1.87 26.59
CA ILE A 524 -11.96 3.21 26.13
C ILE A 524 -12.09 3.25 24.60
N ASN A 525 -11.25 2.49 23.91
CA ASN A 525 -11.27 2.37 22.46
C ASN A 525 -11.20 0.90 22.02
N ALA A 526 -11.93 0.56 20.96
CA ALA A 526 -11.84 -0.76 20.33
C ALA A 526 -12.08 -0.66 18.81
N THR A 527 -11.60 -1.64 18.06
CA THR A 527 -11.83 -1.70 16.61
C THR A 527 -13.07 -2.53 16.30
N HIS A 528 -14.06 -1.92 15.66
CA HIS A 528 -15.29 -2.56 15.19
C HIS A 528 -15.30 -2.56 13.67
N LEU A 529 -15.27 -3.74 13.03
CA LEU A 529 -15.33 -3.90 11.56
C LEU A 529 -14.26 -3.06 10.81
N GLY A 530 -13.08 -2.94 11.42
CA GLY A 530 -11.98 -2.14 10.89
C GLY A 530 -12.11 -0.63 11.13
N ILE A 531 -13.00 -0.18 12.01
CA ILE A 531 -13.21 1.22 12.39
C ILE A 531 -12.94 1.36 13.89
N LYS A 532 -12.03 2.26 14.28
CA LYS A 532 -11.79 2.55 15.70
C LYS A 532 -13.01 3.25 16.31
N ARG A 533 -13.47 2.80 17.46
CA ARG A 533 -14.59 3.39 18.21
C ARG A 533 -14.04 3.88 19.54
N ASP A 534 -14.13 5.18 19.77
CA ASP A 534 -13.72 5.82 21.02
C ASP A 534 -14.97 6.32 21.77
N ILE A 535 -15.12 5.88 23.02
CA ILE A 535 -16.29 6.19 23.86
C ILE A 535 -16.32 7.64 24.36
N ASN A 536 -15.14 8.26 24.53
CA ASN A 536 -14.97 9.60 25.10
C ASN A 536 -14.91 10.69 24.03
N SER A 537 -14.60 10.31 22.78
CA SER A 537 -14.51 11.23 21.66
C SER A 537 -15.89 11.71 21.18
N LYS A 538 -16.02 13.03 20.92
CA LYS A 538 -17.16 13.61 20.19
C LYS A 538 -17.31 12.92 18.83
N PHE A 539 -18.48 12.34 18.54
CA PHE A 539 -18.74 11.46 17.37
C PHE A 539 -17.90 10.18 17.29
N GLY A 540 -16.94 9.94 18.20
CA GLY A 540 -16.10 8.73 18.22
C GLY A 540 -14.96 8.73 17.20
N VAL A 541 -14.51 9.91 16.76
CA VAL A 541 -13.58 10.09 15.63
C VAL A 541 -12.12 10.26 16.02
N LYS A 542 -11.81 10.51 17.30
CA LYS A 542 -10.47 10.92 17.77
C LYS A 542 -9.35 10.04 17.23
N GLU A 543 -9.54 8.72 17.30
CA GLU A 543 -8.56 7.73 16.86
C GLU A 543 -8.77 7.26 15.40
N VAL A 544 -9.93 7.53 14.80
CA VAL A 544 -10.28 7.02 13.46
C VAL A 544 -9.44 7.70 12.38
N VAL A 545 -9.39 9.03 12.38
CA VAL A 545 -8.71 9.80 11.33
C VAL A 545 -7.20 9.56 11.34
N PRO A 546 -6.49 9.61 12.48
CA PRO A 546 -5.06 9.25 12.52
C PRO A 546 -4.78 7.84 12.02
N ASP A 547 -5.59 6.86 12.42
CA ASP A 547 -5.45 5.46 12.00
C ASP A 547 -5.65 5.25 10.50
N ARG A 548 -6.64 5.94 9.90
CA ARG A 548 -6.84 5.95 8.45
C ARG A 548 -5.68 6.58 7.71
N ILE A 549 -5.14 7.69 8.20
CA ILE A 549 -3.95 8.34 7.62
C ILE A 549 -2.75 7.41 7.71
N GLN A 550 -2.53 6.73 8.84
CA GLN A 550 -1.43 5.78 9.02
C GLN A 550 -1.55 4.60 8.04
N THR A 551 -2.76 4.04 7.89
CA THR A 551 -3.02 2.95 6.93
C THR A 551 -2.78 3.38 5.49
N ALA A 552 -3.19 4.61 5.15
CA ALA A 552 -2.93 5.19 3.84
C ALA A 552 -1.43 5.42 3.61
N ARG A 553 -0.68 5.92 4.61
CA ARG A 553 0.78 6.07 4.56
C ARG A 553 1.50 4.76 4.29
N LYS A 554 1.18 3.69 5.04
CA LYS A 554 1.72 2.34 4.80
C LYS A 554 1.46 1.87 3.36
N THR A 555 0.31 2.22 2.79
CA THR A 555 -0.02 1.89 1.40
C THR A 555 0.81 2.71 0.41
N VAL A 556 1.05 3.99 0.68
CA VAL A 556 1.94 4.82 -0.14
C VAL A 556 3.37 4.28 -0.08
N TYR A 557 3.86 3.90 1.11
CA TYR A 557 5.17 3.29 1.30
C TYR A 557 5.34 2.01 0.48
N ALA A 558 4.38 1.09 0.55
CA ALA A 558 4.39 -0.13 -0.26
C ALA A 558 4.41 0.13 -1.78
N LEU A 559 3.93 1.30 -2.22
CA LEU A 559 3.94 1.70 -3.63
C LEU A 559 5.13 2.58 -4.01
N MET A 560 6.04 2.93 -3.08
CA MET A 560 7.20 3.75 -3.39
C MET A 560 8.12 3.10 -4.42
N GLY A 561 8.34 1.78 -4.33
CA GLY A 561 9.10 1.02 -5.33
C GLY A 561 8.48 1.02 -6.73
N ALA A 562 7.20 1.37 -6.85
CA ALA A 562 6.52 1.59 -8.13
C ALA A 562 6.62 3.05 -8.62
N GLY A 563 7.40 3.91 -7.94
CA GLY A 563 7.69 5.28 -8.36
C GLY A 563 6.81 6.36 -7.72
N LEU A 564 6.13 6.07 -6.61
CA LEU A 564 5.39 7.07 -5.81
C LEU A 564 6.31 7.96 -4.93
N TYR A 565 7.63 7.72 -4.93
CA TYR A 565 8.66 8.56 -4.30
C TYR A 565 9.85 8.84 -5.23
N GLY A 566 10.52 9.98 -5.00
CA GLY A 566 11.93 10.18 -5.38
C GLY A 566 12.20 10.81 -6.74
N LEU A 567 13.47 11.18 -6.96
CA LEU A 567 14.00 11.84 -8.18
C LEU A 567 13.78 11.03 -9.48
N ASN A 568 13.27 9.80 -9.36
CA ASN A 568 12.87 8.87 -10.42
C ASN A 568 11.34 8.63 -10.49
N GLY A 569 10.54 9.55 -9.94
CA GLY A 569 9.08 9.45 -9.87
C GLY A 569 8.42 9.24 -11.22
N ILE A 570 7.35 8.44 -11.23
CA ILE A 570 6.53 8.24 -12.42
C ILE A 570 5.68 9.49 -12.71
N ASN A 571 5.18 9.58 -13.94
CA ASN A 571 4.30 10.67 -14.34
C ASN A 571 3.12 10.85 -13.34
N PRO A 572 2.87 12.08 -12.81
CA PRO A 572 1.79 12.34 -11.86
C PRO A 572 0.40 11.89 -12.32
N LYS A 573 0.15 11.80 -13.62
CA LYS A 573 -1.06 11.18 -14.19
C LYS A 573 -1.25 9.74 -13.72
N VAL A 574 -0.18 8.96 -13.75
CA VAL A 574 -0.17 7.56 -13.31
C VAL A 574 -0.23 7.50 -11.79
N SER A 575 0.54 8.34 -11.09
CA SER A 575 0.53 8.42 -9.63
C SER A 575 -0.86 8.73 -9.07
N VAL A 576 -1.58 9.68 -9.66
CA VAL A 576 -2.97 10.01 -9.28
C VAL A 576 -3.90 8.81 -9.47
N HIS A 577 -3.74 8.05 -10.56
CA HIS A 577 -4.53 6.84 -10.78
C HIS A 577 -4.24 5.78 -9.69
N MET A 578 -2.97 5.54 -9.38
CA MET A 578 -2.58 4.61 -8.31
C MET A 578 -3.12 5.05 -6.93
N ILE A 579 -3.03 6.35 -6.61
CA ILE A 579 -3.58 6.90 -5.37
C ILE A 579 -5.09 6.65 -5.29
N LYS A 580 -5.84 6.90 -6.37
CA LYS A 580 -7.29 6.65 -6.42
C LYS A 580 -7.65 5.17 -6.27
N CYS A 581 -6.83 4.27 -6.82
CA CYS A 581 -7.09 2.83 -6.80
C CYS A 581 -6.70 2.16 -5.47
N PHE A 582 -5.60 2.59 -4.84
CA PHE A 582 -5.03 1.88 -3.68
C PHE A 582 -5.07 2.68 -2.38
N VAL A 583 -4.83 3.99 -2.44
CA VAL A 583 -4.65 4.83 -1.24
C VAL A 583 -5.98 5.39 -0.75
N ILE A 584 -6.76 6.03 -1.64
CA ILE A 584 -8.04 6.66 -1.28
C ILE A 584 -9.06 5.67 -0.69
N PRO A 585 -9.23 4.43 -1.21
CA PRO A 585 -10.15 3.48 -0.61
C PRO A 585 -9.77 3.12 0.84
N ARG A 586 -8.48 3.04 1.15
CA ARG A 586 -7.98 2.77 2.51
C ARG A 586 -8.09 3.99 3.42
N LEU A 587 -7.80 5.18 2.91
CA LEU A 587 -7.93 6.45 3.64
C LEU A 587 -9.38 6.72 4.05
N LEU A 588 -10.35 6.42 3.18
CA LEU A 588 -11.75 6.79 3.39
C LEU A 588 -12.63 5.69 3.98
N TYR A 589 -12.10 4.49 4.21
CA TYR A 589 -12.88 3.37 4.73
C TYR A 589 -13.51 3.71 6.10
N GLY A 590 -14.84 3.65 6.19
CA GLY A 590 -15.58 3.87 7.44
C GLY A 590 -15.81 5.35 7.80
N LEU A 591 -15.20 6.29 7.07
CA LEU A 591 -15.42 7.72 7.30
C LEU A 591 -16.79 8.20 6.76
N ASP A 592 -17.38 7.43 5.85
CA ASP A 592 -18.69 7.68 5.25
C ASP A 592 -19.88 7.38 6.17
N ILE A 593 -19.65 6.81 7.35
CA ILE A 593 -20.68 6.51 8.37
C ILE A 593 -20.44 7.21 9.70
N ILE A 594 -19.47 8.12 9.76
CA ILE A 594 -19.17 8.88 10.97
C ILE A 594 -19.23 10.37 10.65
N ARG A 595 -19.80 11.14 11.56
CA ARG A 595 -19.78 12.59 11.47
C ARG A 595 -18.39 13.14 11.81
N LEU A 596 -17.74 13.74 10.82
CA LEU A 596 -16.41 14.36 10.97
C LEU A 596 -16.54 15.81 11.44
N THR A 597 -15.63 16.25 12.30
CA THR A 597 -15.50 17.68 12.64
C THR A 597 -14.70 18.41 11.57
N LYS A 598 -14.75 19.75 11.55
CA LYS A 598 -13.91 20.57 10.66
C LYS A 598 -12.42 20.27 10.85
N THR A 599 -12.00 20.02 12.08
CA THR A 599 -10.61 19.66 12.41
C THR A 599 -10.20 18.31 11.83
N ASP A 600 -11.12 17.34 11.81
CA ASP A 600 -10.87 16.02 11.21
C ASP A 600 -10.71 16.11 9.70
N ILE A 601 -11.60 16.86 9.04
CA ILE A 601 -11.53 17.12 7.60
C ILE A 601 -10.23 17.86 7.26
N ALA A 602 -9.80 18.81 8.10
CA ALA A 602 -8.54 19.52 7.92
C ALA A 602 -7.33 18.56 7.99
N LYS A 603 -7.29 17.64 8.95
CA LYS A 603 -6.21 16.61 9.04
C LYS A 603 -6.14 15.74 7.79
N LEU A 604 -7.29 15.25 7.30
CA LEU A 604 -7.37 14.46 6.06
C LEU A 604 -6.90 15.28 4.86
N SER A 605 -7.32 16.54 4.78
CA SER A 605 -6.97 17.46 3.70
C SER A 605 -5.47 17.75 3.68
N VAL A 606 -4.85 17.98 4.83
CA VAL A 606 -3.40 18.18 4.94
C VAL A 606 -2.65 16.97 4.39
N TYR A 607 -2.99 15.76 4.84
CA TYR A 607 -2.35 14.53 4.36
C TYR A 607 -2.54 14.33 2.85
N TYR A 608 -3.77 14.47 2.36
CA TYR A 608 -4.08 14.30 0.94
C TYR A 608 -3.33 15.31 0.05
N ILE A 609 -3.28 16.58 0.46
CA ILE A 609 -2.56 17.62 -0.27
C ILE A 609 -1.05 17.39 -0.21
N GLN A 610 -0.49 16.97 0.93
CA GLN A 610 0.93 16.62 1.05
C GLN A 610 1.30 15.48 0.08
N LEU A 611 0.46 14.46 0.00
CA LEU A 611 0.63 13.37 -0.96
C LEU A 611 0.61 13.87 -2.41
N LEU A 612 -0.35 14.74 -2.77
CA LEU A 612 -0.41 15.33 -4.11
C LEU A 612 0.77 16.29 -4.41
N LYS A 613 1.32 16.98 -3.40
CA LYS A 613 2.55 17.78 -3.54
C LYS A 613 3.75 16.89 -3.81
N GLN A 614 3.87 15.79 -3.07
CA GLN A 614 4.95 14.82 -3.20
C GLN A 614 5.04 14.25 -4.62
N ILE A 615 3.93 13.72 -5.16
CA ILE A 615 3.94 13.09 -6.50
C ILE A 615 4.27 14.08 -7.62
N GLN A 616 4.09 15.38 -7.40
CA GLN A 616 4.39 16.44 -8.36
C GLN A 616 5.77 17.07 -8.14
N HIS A 617 6.50 16.67 -7.10
CA HIS A 617 7.74 17.30 -6.64
C HIS A 617 7.58 18.80 -6.34
N LEU A 618 6.42 19.20 -5.82
CA LEU A 618 6.11 20.58 -5.46
C LEU A 618 6.48 20.86 -4.00
N PRO A 619 7.05 22.04 -3.67
CA PRO A 619 7.37 22.41 -2.29
C PRO A 619 6.16 22.38 -1.35
N SER A 620 6.39 22.19 -0.04
CA SER A 620 5.34 22.20 0.99
C SER A 620 4.54 23.50 1.01
N ARG A 621 5.18 24.65 0.73
CA ARG A 621 4.57 25.98 0.63
C ARG A 621 3.67 26.22 -0.59
N THR A 622 3.59 25.27 -1.53
CA THR A 622 2.75 25.43 -2.74
C THR A 622 1.28 25.58 -2.36
N ALA A 623 0.58 26.50 -3.02
CA ALA A 623 -0.84 26.72 -2.79
C ALA A 623 -1.65 25.43 -3.05
N ASN A 624 -2.52 25.05 -2.11
CA ASN A 624 -3.33 23.82 -2.21
C ASN A 624 -4.20 23.80 -3.47
N SER A 625 -4.76 24.95 -3.84
CA SER A 625 -5.55 25.12 -5.07
C SER A 625 -4.74 24.82 -6.34
N ALA A 626 -3.47 25.22 -6.41
CA ALA A 626 -2.60 24.90 -7.54
C ALA A 626 -2.33 23.40 -7.64
N VAL A 627 -2.08 22.74 -6.51
CA VAL A 627 -1.84 21.28 -6.43
C VAL A 627 -3.05 20.50 -6.95
N LEU A 628 -4.26 20.91 -6.56
CA LEU A 628 -5.51 20.30 -6.99
C LEU A 628 -5.79 20.53 -8.48
N VAL A 629 -5.62 21.76 -8.96
CA VAL A 629 -5.81 22.10 -10.40
C VAL A 629 -4.84 21.32 -11.27
N LEU A 630 -3.55 21.27 -10.91
CA LEU A 630 -2.54 20.57 -11.69
C LEU A 630 -2.81 19.06 -11.79
N THR A 631 -3.38 18.45 -10.74
CA THR A 631 -3.68 17.01 -10.70
C THR A 631 -5.09 16.65 -11.16
N GLY A 632 -5.93 17.63 -11.53
CA GLY A 632 -7.32 17.37 -11.86
C GLY A 632 -8.14 16.86 -10.67
N GLN A 633 -7.74 17.17 -9.44
CA GLN A 633 -8.37 16.66 -8.22
C GLN A 633 -9.22 17.72 -7.52
N LEU A 634 -10.16 17.25 -6.71
CA LEU A 634 -10.96 18.07 -5.79
C LEU A 634 -10.53 17.80 -4.35
N PRO A 635 -10.91 18.65 -3.38
CA PRO A 635 -10.68 18.38 -1.96
C PRO A 635 -11.20 17.00 -1.55
N ILE A 636 -10.50 16.36 -0.60
CA ILE A 636 -10.83 14.99 -0.16
C ILE A 636 -12.25 14.88 0.41
N GLU A 637 -12.78 15.97 0.96
CA GLU A 637 -14.15 16.10 1.44
C GLU A 637 -15.20 15.79 0.35
N SER A 638 -14.92 16.17 -0.90
CA SER A 638 -15.80 15.86 -2.04
C SER A 638 -15.97 14.35 -2.25
N GLU A 639 -14.92 13.55 -2.02
CA GLU A 639 -14.98 12.09 -2.14
C GLU A 639 -15.73 11.45 -0.97
N ILE A 640 -15.63 12.03 0.23
CA ILE A 640 -16.41 11.60 1.40
C ILE A 640 -17.91 11.84 1.12
N HIS A 641 -18.28 13.03 0.64
CA HIS A 641 -19.68 13.35 0.34
C HIS A 641 -20.28 12.44 -0.74
N LYS A 642 -19.53 12.15 -1.83
CA LYS A 642 -19.95 11.16 -2.85
C LYS A 642 -20.18 9.78 -2.25
N LYS A 643 -19.32 9.32 -1.35
CA LYS A 643 -19.47 8.02 -0.67
C LYS A 643 -20.70 7.99 0.23
N MET A 644 -20.93 9.05 1.01
CA MET A 644 -22.11 9.18 1.87
C MET A 644 -23.42 9.14 1.06
N LEU A 645 -23.52 9.92 -0.01
CA LEU A 645 -24.69 9.96 -0.89
C LEU A 645 -24.90 8.64 -1.64
N SER A 646 -23.81 7.96 -2.02
CA SER A 646 -23.89 6.62 -2.63
C SER A 646 -24.35 5.58 -1.61
N LEU A 647 -23.90 5.66 -0.36
CA LEU A 647 -24.32 4.76 0.71
C LEU A 647 -25.80 4.95 1.03
N PHE A 648 -26.26 6.21 1.13
CA PHE A 648 -27.66 6.52 1.36
C PHE A 648 -28.59 5.91 0.29
N ARG A 649 -28.25 6.04 -1.00
CA ARG A 649 -29.03 5.40 -2.07
C ARG A 649 -29.05 3.88 -1.96
N ASN A 650 -27.95 3.24 -1.55
CA ASN A 650 -27.95 1.79 -1.34
C ASN A 650 -28.86 1.38 -0.17
N ILE A 651 -28.89 2.17 0.91
CA ILE A 651 -29.83 1.97 2.03
C ILE A 651 -31.27 2.11 1.54
N ALA A 652 -31.55 3.14 0.72
CA ALA A 652 -32.86 3.34 0.12
C ALA A 652 -33.27 2.15 -0.77
N ASP A 653 -32.39 1.62 -1.61
CA ASP A 653 -32.68 0.50 -2.52
C ASP A 653 -32.98 -0.83 -1.78
N ASN A 654 -32.52 -0.98 -0.54
CA ASN A 654 -32.66 -2.22 0.22
C ASN A 654 -33.98 -2.28 1.01
N HIS A 655 -35.07 -2.56 0.28
CA HIS A 655 -36.41 -2.72 0.85
C HIS A 655 -36.46 -3.84 1.89
N GLY A 656 -36.88 -3.50 3.11
CA GLY A 656 -36.92 -4.44 4.23
C GLY A 656 -35.62 -4.55 5.03
N SER A 657 -34.59 -3.76 4.75
CA SER A 657 -33.41 -3.65 5.63
C SER A 657 -33.73 -2.91 6.93
N VAL A 658 -32.95 -3.15 8.00
CA VAL A 658 -33.10 -2.43 9.27
C VAL A 658 -32.77 -0.95 9.07
N GLU A 659 -31.78 -0.68 8.24
CA GLU A 659 -31.20 0.63 7.98
C GLU A 659 -32.13 1.52 7.17
N ARG A 660 -32.89 0.96 6.22
CA ARG A 660 -33.96 1.72 5.55
C ARG A 660 -35.06 2.11 6.54
N SER A 661 -35.46 1.22 7.44
CA SER A 661 -36.43 1.54 8.49
C SER A 661 -35.91 2.64 9.42
N ILE A 662 -34.62 2.58 9.80
CA ILE A 662 -33.97 3.64 10.58
C ILE A 662 -33.98 4.95 9.78
N ALA A 663 -33.61 4.94 8.49
CA ALA A 663 -33.60 6.11 7.64
C ALA A 663 -34.97 6.80 7.61
N GLN A 664 -36.04 6.04 7.34
CA GLN A 664 -37.42 6.55 7.33
C GLN A 664 -37.79 7.21 8.66
N ARG A 665 -37.48 6.54 9.77
CA ARG A 665 -37.80 7.07 11.11
C ARG A 665 -37.00 8.33 11.44
N GLN A 666 -35.69 8.32 11.20
CA GLN A 666 -34.82 9.44 11.56
C GLN A 666 -35.15 10.68 10.73
N LEU A 667 -35.40 10.53 9.43
CA LEU A 667 -35.79 11.64 8.56
C LEU A 667 -37.15 12.22 8.95
N ALA A 668 -38.07 11.42 9.48
CA ALA A 668 -39.39 11.88 9.91
C ALA A 668 -39.40 12.57 11.29
N LEU A 669 -38.52 12.17 12.21
CA LEU A 669 -38.61 12.57 13.63
C LEU A 669 -37.48 13.47 14.13
N LYS A 670 -36.29 13.43 13.50
CA LYS A 670 -35.14 14.18 14.01
C LYS A 670 -35.16 15.63 13.54
N THR A 671 -34.78 16.52 14.44
CA THR A 671 -34.62 17.96 14.15
C THR A 671 -33.28 18.21 13.44
N ARG A 672 -33.12 19.40 12.83
CA ARG A 672 -31.87 19.79 12.13
C ARG A 672 -30.63 19.85 13.03
N ASP A 673 -30.82 19.97 14.34
CA ASP A 673 -29.76 20.02 15.34
C ASP A 673 -29.27 18.64 15.77
N SER A 674 -30.03 17.57 15.45
CA SER A 674 -29.66 16.20 15.78
C SER A 674 -28.29 15.82 15.21
N GLU A 675 -27.60 14.93 15.93
CA GLU A 675 -26.33 14.38 15.50
C GLU A 675 -26.46 13.24 14.48
N SER A 676 -27.69 12.78 14.19
CA SER A 676 -27.97 11.67 13.27
C SER A 676 -27.30 11.87 11.89
N TRP A 677 -26.74 10.78 11.38
CA TRP A 677 -26.13 10.71 10.06
C TRP A 677 -27.12 11.05 8.95
N PHE A 678 -28.40 10.69 9.10
CA PHE A 678 -29.44 11.01 8.10
C PHE A 678 -29.73 12.51 8.02
N ILE A 679 -29.56 13.26 9.11
CA ILE A 679 -29.63 14.73 9.09
C ILE A 679 -28.44 15.34 8.35
N GLN A 680 -27.27 14.69 8.39
CA GLN A 680 -26.14 15.09 7.56
C GLN A 680 -26.44 14.87 6.07
N ILE A 681 -27.15 13.79 5.71
CA ILE A 681 -27.58 13.57 4.33
C ILE A 681 -28.52 14.67 3.84
N ILE A 682 -29.49 15.13 4.66
CA ILE A 682 -30.33 16.30 4.32
C ILE A 682 -29.46 17.51 3.98
N LYS A 683 -28.49 17.83 4.84
CA LYS A 683 -27.59 18.98 4.63
C LYS A 683 -26.77 18.84 3.34
N LEU A 684 -26.34 17.62 3.00
CA LEU A 684 -25.60 17.37 1.75
C LEU A 684 -26.51 17.46 0.52
N THR A 685 -27.73 16.94 0.56
CA THR A 685 -28.66 17.06 -0.57
C THR A 685 -29.04 18.51 -0.82
N GLU A 686 -29.23 19.32 0.23
CA GLU A 686 -29.46 20.76 0.11
C GLU A 686 -28.25 21.50 -0.45
N MET A 687 -27.04 21.22 0.08
CA MET A 687 -25.78 21.81 -0.39
C MET A 687 -25.53 21.59 -1.89
N TYR A 688 -25.96 20.44 -2.41
CA TYR A 688 -25.73 20.03 -3.80
C TYR A 688 -26.96 20.12 -4.68
N GLU A 689 -28.07 20.71 -4.20
CA GLU A 689 -29.33 20.84 -4.94
C GLU A 689 -29.81 19.48 -5.51
N LEU A 690 -29.65 18.42 -4.72
CA LEU A 690 -30.10 17.06 -5.04
C LEU A 690 -31.51 16.82 -4.50
N PRO A 691 -32.26 15.83 -5.05
CA PRO A 691 -33.52 15.39 -4.48
C PRO A 691 -33.37 15.10 -2.98
N SER A 692 -34.38 15.50 -2.22
CA SER A 692 -34.38 15.34 -0.78
C SER A 692 -34.32 13.85 -0.39
N PRO A 693 -33.80 13.52 0.80
CA PRO A 693 -33.69 12.13 1.20
C PRO A 693 -35.04 11.39 1.28
N ILE A 694 -36.12 12.12 1.55
CA ILE A 694 -37.49 11.57 1.57
C ILE A 694 -37.94 11.21 0.15
N GLU A 695 -37.76 12.10 -0.83
CA GLU A 695 -38.07 11.82 -2.24
C GLU A 695 -37.28 10.61 -2.76
N VAL A 696 -36.00 10.50 -2.40
CA VAL A 696 -35.15 9.35 -2.76
C VAL A 696 -35.62 8.06 -2.11
N LEU A 697 -36.18 8.11 -0.90
CA LEU A 697 -36.76 6.93 -0.24
C LEU A 697 -38.06 6.50 -0.92
N ASP A 698 -38.91 7.46 -1.32
CA ASP A 698 -40.20 7.20 -1.97
C ASP A 698 -40.03 6.66 -3.38
N LEU A 699 -39.09 7.23 -4.15
CA LEU A 699 -38.73 6.78 -5.49
C LEU A 699 -37.21 6.64 -5.62
N VAL A 700 -36.73 5.41 -5.41
CA VAL A 700 -35.29 5.13 -5.46
C VAL A 700 -34.78 5.27 -6.91
N PRO A 701 -33.86 6.21 -7.19
CA PRO A 701 -33.31 6.36 -8.52
C PRO A 701 -32.43 5.17 -8.89
N GLU A 702 -32.39 4.83 -10.18
CA GLU A 702 -31.47 3.82 -10.69
C GLU A 702 -30.02 4.17 -10.34
N LYS A 703 -29.24 3.14 -9.95
CA LYS A 703 -27.88 3.30 -9.44
C LYS A 703 -26.98 4.13 -10.35
N HIS A 704 -27.08 3.92 -11.67
CA HIS A 704 -26.25 4.61 -12.65
C HIS A 704 -26.66 6.09 -12.83
N ILE A 705 -27.96 6.38 -12.79
CA ILE A 705 -28.52 7.75 -12.83
C ILE A 705 -28.10 8.53 -11.59
N TRP A 706 -28.33 7.96 -10.40
CA TRP A 706 -27.94 8.58 -9.13
C TRP A 706 -26.45 8.87 -9.06
N LYS A 707 -25.62 7.90 -9.47
CA LYS A 707 -24.16 8.08 -9.50
C LYS A 707 -23.74 9.24 -10.39
N LYS A 708 -24.37 9.41 -11.56
CA LYS A 708 -24.10 10.52 -12.49
C LYS A 708 -24.55 11.86 -11.90
N LEU A 709 -25.77 11.91 -11.33
CA LEU A 709 -26.34 13.09 -10.68
C LEU A 709 -25.42 13.60 -9.55
N VAL A 710 -25.10 12.72 -8.60
CA VAL A 710 -24.20 13.03 -7.47
C VAL A 710 -22.81 13.44 -7.97
N TYR A 711 -22.27 12.72 -8.95
CA TYR A 711 -20.94 13.04 -9.49
C TYR A 711 -20.90 14.45 -10.07
N ASN A 712 -21.89 14.85 -10.86
CA ASN A 712 -21.96 16.18 -11.45
C ASN A 712 -22.14 17.25 -10.38
N ALA A 713 -23.17 17.14 -9.54
CA ALA A 713 -23.50 18.16 -8.54
C ALA A 713 -22.35 18.42 -7.56
N VAL A 714 -21.75 17.36 -7.02
CA VAL A 714 -20.62 17.48 -6.09
C VAL A 714 -19.39 18.07 -6.81
N ASN A 715 -19.11 17.62 -8.03
CA ASN A 715 -17.94 18.13 -8.75
C ASN A 715 -18.10 19.60 -9.14
N ASP A 716 -19.27 20.01 -9.60
CA ASP A 716 -19.53 21.39 -10.02
C ASP A 716 -19.42 22.35 -8.84
N TYR A 717 -20.01 21.99 -7.69
CA TYR A 717 -19.87 22.76 -6.44
C TYR A 717 -18.41 22.98 -6.05
N TRP A 718 -17.64 21.89 -5.90
CA TRP A 718 -16.25 21.98 -5.45
C TRP A 718 -15.32 22.58 -6.50
N LYS A 719 -15.60 22.36 -7.79
CA LYS A 719 -14.89 23.00 -8.90
C LYS A 719 -15.04 24.52 -8.83
N ASN A 720 -16.26 25.01 -8.64
CA ASN A 720 -16.53 26.45 -8.59
C ASN A 720 -15.81 27.11 -7.40
N ILE A 721 -15.85 26.48 -6.22
CA ILE A 721 -15.11 26.94 -5.03
C ILE A 721 -13.60 26.96 -5.31
N LEU A 722 -13.05 25.88 -5.88
CA LEU A 722 -11.62 25.77 -6.17
C LEU A 722 -11.16 26.85 -7.17
N ILE A 723 -11.93 27.11 -8.23
CA ILE A 723 -11.62 28.15 -9.22
C ILE A 723 -11.65 29.53 -8.56
N LEU A 724 -12.65 29.81 -7.72
CA LEU A 724 -12.75 31.09 -7.01
C LEU A 724 -11.54 31.30 -6.07
N GLU A 725 -11.19 30.27 -5.28
CA GLU A 725 -10.02 30.30 -4.39
C GLU A 725 -8.71 30.45 -5.18
N ALA A 726 -8.62 29.87 -6.35
CA ALA A 726 -7.44 29.96 -7.20
C ALA A 726 -7.25 31.37 -7.78
N ARG A 727 -8.33 32.04 -8.19
CA ARG A 727 -8.30 33.39 -8.78
C ARG A 727 -7.84 34.47 -7.80
N THR A 728 -8.05 34.30 -6.50
CA THR A 728 -7.62 35.27 -5.49
C THR A 728 -6.12 35.21 -5.19
N LYS A 729 -5.40 34.19 -5.68
CA LYS A 729 -3.99 33.97 -5.36
C LYS A 729 -3.08 34.50 -6.45
N VAL A 730 -2.23 35.47 -6.09
CA VAL A 730 -1.21 36.06 -6.99
C VAL A 730 -0.26 34.99 -7.56
N SER A 731 0.11 33.98 -6.76
CA SER A 731 0.97 32.88 -7.20
C SER A 731 0.36 31.99 -8.29
N MET A 732 -0.94 32.13 -8.57
CA MET A 732 -1.66 31.36 -9.58
C MET A 732 -2.03 32.18 -10.82
N LYS A 733 -1.61 33.46 -10.91
CA LYS A 733 -1.95 34.37 -12.03
C LYS A 733 -1.64 33.77 -13.41
N MET A 734 -0.58 32.97 -13.51
CA MET A 734 -0.12 32.39 -14.78
C MET A 734 -0.82 31.08 -15.15
N LEU A 735 -1.43 30.39 -14.18
CA LEU A 735 -2.16 29.14 -14.40
C LEU A 735 -3.55 29.43 -14.97
N ASN A 736 -3.93 28.78 -16.07
CA ASN A 736 -5.28 28.85 -16.61
C ASN A 736 -6.25 27.98 -15.82
N VAL A 737 -6.79 28.54 -14.74
CA VAL A 737 -7.76 27.85 -13.89
C VAL A 737 -9.08 27.56 -14.60
N ASP A 738 -9.42 28.29 -15.68
CA ASP A 738 -10.67 28.10 -16.40
C ASP A 738 -10.65 26.83 -17.27
N ASN A 739 -9.47 26.35 -17.64
CA ASN A 739 -9.28 25.08 -18.34
C ASN A 739 -9.30 23.86 -17.38
N PHE A 740 -9.46 24.08 -16.07
CA PHE A 740 -9.53 22.99 -15.10
C PHE A 740 -10.72 22.05 -15.35
N LYS A 741 -10.43 20.75 -15.45
CA LYS A 741 -11.42 19.69 -15.61
C LYS A 741 -11.20 18.61 -14.56
N VAL A 742 -12.25 18.30 -13.80
CA VAL A 742 -12.19 17.28 -12.75
C VAL A 742 -11.87 15.93 -13.37
N GLY A 743 -10.89 15.23 -12.80
CA GLY A 743 -10.41 13.93 -13.28
C GLY A 743 -9.38 13.99 -14.41
N VAL A 744 -9.09 15.18 -14.96
CA VAL A 744 -8.11 15.36 -16.03
C VAL A 744 -6.93 16.16 -15.48
N VAL A 745 -5.73 15.57 -15.53
CA VAL A 745 -4.51 16.27 -15.13
C VAL A 745 -4.21 17.43 -16.07
N HIS A 746 -3.46 18.42 -15.58
CA HIS A 746 -3.01 19.53 -16.41
C HIS A 746 -2.11 19.06 -17.56
N ASN A 747 -2.08 19.83 -18.65
CA ASN A 747 -1.35 19.49 -19.88
C ASN A 747 0.15 19.25 -19.65
N ILE A 748 0.75 19.84 -18.62
CA ILE A 748 2.13 19.56 -18.16
C ILE A 748 2.35 18.05 -17.95
N TRP A 749 1.37 17.39 -17.31
CA TRP A 749 1.44 15.96 -17.00
C TRP A 749 0.92 15.10 -18.15
N GLU A 750 -0.06 15.60 -18.92
CA GLU A 750 -0.58 14.89 -20.10
C GLU A 750 0.48 14.80 -21.22
N SER A 751 1.32 15.82 -21.37
CA SER A 751 2.34 15.89 -22.41
C SER A 751 3.68 15.24 -22.02
N SER A 752 3.91 14.99 -20.72
CA SER A 752 5.11 14.29 -20.30
C SER A 752 4.95 12.80 -20.60
N GLY A 753 5.92 12.23 -21.31
CA GLY A 753 6.02 10.78 -21.44
C GLY A 753 6.30 10.10 -20.09
N SER A 754 6.44 8.78 -20.09
CA SER A 754 6.88 8.01 -18.92
C SER A 754 8.38 8.10 -18.68
N GLU A 755 9.15 8.68 -19.61
CA GLU A 755 10.59 8.85 -19.48
C GLU A 755 10.94 9.83 -18.36
N LEU A 756 11.91 9.45 -17.54
CA LEU A 756 12.39 10.20 -16.39
C LEU A 756 12.72 11.67 -16.72
N LEU A 757 13.45 11.91 -17.81
CA LEU A 757 13.86 13.26 -18.20
C LEU A 757 12.64 14.12 -18.56
N SER A 758 11.62 13.53 -19.19
CA SER A 758 10.37 14.23 -19.52
C SER A 758 9.61 14.63 -18.26
N VAL A 759 9.58 13.76 -17.25
CA VAL A 759 8.97 14.08 -15.94
C VAL A 759 9.75 15.19 -15.23
N LYS A 760 11.09 15.13 -15.20
CA LYS A 760 11.93 16.19 -14.61
C LYS A 760 11.68 17.56 -15.26
N ARG A 761 11.55 17.62 -16.59
CA ARG A 761 11.20 18.85 -17.32
C ARG A 761 9.84 19.40 -16.89
N ALA A 762 8.84 18.52 -16.82
CA ALA A 762 7.50 18.87 -16.37
C ALA A 762 7.49 19.37 -14.91
N CYS A 763 8.27 18.77 -14.01
CA CYS A 763 8.38 19.22 -12.61
C CYS A 763 8.96 20.63 -12.46
N VAL A 764 10.00 20.98 -13.24
CA VAL A 764 10.53 22.36 -13.24
C VAL A 764 9.45 23.34 -13.69
N LYS A 765 8.73 23.01 -14.76
CA LYS A 765 7.62 23.84 -15.24
C LYS A 765 6.47 23.93 -14.23
N ALA A 766 6.13 22.84 -13.54
CA ALA A 766 5.12 22.81 -12.49
C ALA A 766 5.48 23.73 -11.30
N LYS A 767 6.76 23.86 -10.95
CA LYS A 767 7.22 24.83 -9.95
C LYS A 767 7.08 26.28 -10.43
N ILE A 768 7.35 26.53 -11.71
CA ILE A 768 7.21 27.85 -12.32
C ILE A 768 5.74 28.29 -12.36
N ILE A 769 4.85 27.46 -12.93
CA ILE A 769 3.43 27.79 -13.09
C ILE A 769 2.69 27.95 -11.76
N SER A 770 3.16 27.28 -10.70
CA SER A 770 2.61 27.39 -9.35
C SER A 770 3.21 28.53 -8.52
N GLY A 771 4.14 29.30 -9.08
CA GLY A 771 4.81 30.42 -8.40
C GLY A 771 5.74 29.99 -7.27
N THR A 772 6.28 28.76 -7.32
CA THR A 772 7.15 28.20 -6.26
C THR A 772 8.60 28.03 -6.67
N TYR A 773 8.92 28.26 -7.94
CA TYR A 773 10.29 28.34 -8.44
C TYR A 773 10.96 29.62 -7.92
N THR A 774 11.99 29.47 -7.09
CA THR A 774 12.61 30.59 -6.38
C THR A 774 13.60 31.35 -7.25
N LEU A 775 13.34 32.63 -7.51
CA LEU A 775 14.26 33.58 -8.15
C LEU A 775 14.78 34.62 -7.14
N GLN A 776 15.83 35.39 -7.48
CA GLN A 776 16.41 36.35 -6.53
C GLN A 776 15.43 37.45 -6.12
N ALA A 777 14.55 37.92 -7.00
CA ALA A 777 13.54 38.91 -6.63
C ALA A 777 12.61 38.40 -5.52
N ASP A 778 12.23 37.11 -5.57
CA ASP A 778 11.40 36.49 -4.54
C ASP A 778 12.16 36.31 -3.22
N ARG A 779 13.45 35.97 -3.28
CA ARG A 779 14.32 35.87 -2.10
C ARG A 779 14.50 37.23 -1.41
N ALA A 780 14.76 38.29 -2.18
CA ALA A 780 14.91 39.64 -1.68
C ALA A 780 13.65 40.13 -0.95
N LYS A 781 12.46 39.84 -1.49
CA LYS A 781 11.17 40.15 -0.84
C LYS A 781 11.00 39.39 0.47
N PHE A 782 11.34 38.10 0.51
CA PHE A 782 11.19 37.28 1.72
C PHE A 782 12.18 37.67 2.82
N ASN A 783 13.41 38.03 2.47
CA ASN A 783 14.47 38.39 3.41
C ASN A 783 14.50 39.88 3.79
N GLY A 784 13.46 40.65 3.45
CA GLY A 784 13.39 42.08 3.78
C GLY A 784 14.57 42.91 3.22
N ASN A 785 14.96 42.67 1.96
CA ASN A 785 16.07 43.34 1.27
C ASN A 785 17.49 43.07 1.80
N ARG A 786 17.68 42.10 2.71
CA ARG A 786 19.03 41.65 3.14
C ARG A 786 19.82 40.95 2.02
N THR A 787 19.13 40.54 0.96
CA THR A 787 19.71 39.91 -0.23
C THR A 787 19.33 40.72 -1.46
N SER A 788 20.29 40.93 -2.36
CA SER A 788 20.06 41.67 -3.61
C SER A 788 18.98 41.00 -4.46
N SER A 789 18.07 41.79 -5.05
CA SER A 789 17.09 41.31 -6.03
C SER A 789 17.70 41.11 -7.42
N LEU A 790 18.91 41.62 -7.66
CA LEU A 790 19.58 41.56 -8.96
C LEU A 790 19.81 40.12 -9.40
N CYS A 791 19.73 39.93 -10.71
CA CYS A 791 20.05 38.68 -11.36
C CYS A 791 21.50 38.28 -11.10
N PRO A 792 21.74 37.08 -10.54
CA PRO A 792 23.08 36.65 -10.16
C PRO A 792 23.94 36.28 -11.39
N LEU A 793 23.33 36.26 -12.58
CA LEU A 793 24.01 35.90 -13.83
C LEU A 793 24.39 37.11 -14.67
N CYS A 794 23.56 38.15 -14.67
CA CYS A 794 23.77 39.32 -15.52
C CYS A 794 24.01 40.61 -14.74
N PHE A 795 23.64 40.65 -13.45
CA PHE A 795 23.76 41.78 -12.54
C PHE A 795 23.09 43.09 -13.01
N LYS A 796 22.28 43.06 -14.07
CA LYS A 796 21.69 44.27 -14.70
C LYS A 796 20.28 44.62 -14.21
N GLN A 797 19.47 43.62 -13.91
CA GLN A 797 18.05 43.79 -13.57
C GLN A 797 17.66 42.83 -12.45
N SER A 798 16.55 43.12 -11.77
CA SER A 798 15.94 42.22 -10.80
C SER A 798 15.58 40.88 -11.45
N GLU A 799 15.91 39.75 -10.81
CA GLU A 799 15.57 38.42 -11.33
C GLU A 799 14.13 38.05 -10.97
N ASP A 800 13.19 38.50 -11.78
CA ASP A 800 11.82 38.01 -11.77
C ASP A 800 11.57 36.99 -12.90
N LEU A 801 10.35 36.46 -12.97
CA LEU A 801 10.00 35.43 -13.95
C LEU A 801 10.15 35.91 -15.40
N MET A 802 9.82 37.17 -15.67
CA MET A 802 9.95 37.79 -16.99
C MET A 802 11.44 37.88 -17.38
N HIS A 803 12.28 38.34 -16.46
CA HIS A 803 13.73 38.41 -16.69
C HIS A 803 14.31 37.01 -16.94
N PHE A 804 13.99 36.04 -16.09
CA PHE A 804 14.51 34.68 -16.20
C PHE A 804 14.11 33.98 -17.51
N LEU A 805 12.82 34.02 -17.89
CA LEU A 805 12.33 33.31 -19.06
C LEU A 805 12.57 34.06 -20.37
N ILE A 806 12.53 35.40 -20.38
CA ILE A 806 12.43 36.20 -21.61
C ILE A 806 13.58 37.18 -21.83
N LYS A 807 14.22 37.74 -20.78
CA LYS A 807 15.16 38.89 -20.96
C LYS A 807 16.62 38.64 -20.61
N CYS A 808 16.96 37.64 -19.79
CA CYS A 808 18.31 37.49 -19.26
C CYS A 808 19.37 37.21 -20.35
N ASN A 809 20.27 38.14 -20.63
CA ASN A 809 21.30 37.97 -21.67
C ASN A 809 22.19 36.73 -21.45
N SER A 810 22.51 36.41 -20.20
CA SER A 810 23.36 35.25 -19.86
C SER A 810 22.69 33.90 -20.19
N LEU A 811 21.37 33.89 -20.43
CA LEU A 811 20.58 32.71 -20.79
C LEU A 811 20.11 32.71 -22.26
N GLU A 812 20.51 33.72 -23.04
CA GLU A 812 20.01 33.97 -24.39
C GLU A 812 20.23 32.79 -25.35
N GLY A 813 21.40 32.17 -25.30
CA GLY A 813 21.75 31.05 -26.19
C GLY A 813 20.80 29.85 -26.06
N VAL A 814 20.38 29.54 -24.83
CA VAL A 814 19.39 28.47 -24.57
C VAL A 814 18.00 28.93 -25.01
N ARG A 815 17.62 30.17 -24.67
CA ARG A 815 16.31 30.73 -25.00
C ARG A 815 16.05 30.75 -26.51
N ARG A 816 16.96 31.36 -27.29
CA ARG A 816 16.82 31.51 -28.75
C ARG A 816 16.49 30.20 -29.45
N LYS A 817 17.20 29.13 -29.09
CA LYS A 817 17.01 27.80 -29.69
C LYS A 817 15.56 27.32 -29.57
N PHE A 818 14.98 27.36 -28.37
CA PHE A 818 13.62 26.86 -28.15
C PHE A 818 12.54 27.83 -28.61
N ILE A 819 12.77 29.15 -28.51
CA ILE A 819 11.83 30.15 -29.03
C ILE A 819 11.71 30.04 -30.55
N MET A 820 12.82 29.81 -31.27
CA MET A 820 12.79 29.56 -32.72
C MET A 820 12.01 28.28 -33.06
N LEU A 821 12.21 27.19 -32.30
CA LEU A 821 11.43 25.95 -32.48
C LEU A 821 9.94 26.15 -32.25
N LEU A 822 9.56 26.93 -31.22
CA LEU A 822 8.17 27.27 -30.94
C LEU A 822 7.57 28.13 -32.05
N ARG A 823 8.31 29.13 -32.56
CA ARG A 823 7.84 30.01 -33.64
C ARG A 823 7.63 29.24 -34.94
N ASN A 824 8.57 28.38 -35.32
CA ASN A 824 8.45 27.53 -36.51
C ASN A 824 7.24 26.59 -36.39
N LEU A 825 7.08 25.93 -35.25
CA LEU A 825 5.92 25.06 -34.99
C LEU A 825 4.60 25.82 -35.15
N LEU A 826 4.52 27.06 -34.68
CA LEU A 826 3.30 27.87 -34.75
C LEU A 826 3.05 28.42 -36.15
N ASN A 827 4.08 28.89 -36.86
CA ASN A 827 3.96 29.33 -38.26
C ASN A 827 3.41 28.23 -39.17
N ASP A 828 3.76 26.97 -38.91
CA ASP A 828 3.27 25.83 -39.69
C ASP A 828 1.81 25.46 -39.39
N LYS A 829 1.22 26.01 -38.32
CA LYS A 829 -0.04 25.52 -37.74
C LYS A 829 -1.11 26.59 -37.56
N ILE A 830 -0.75 27.87 -37.47
CA ILE A 830 -1.67 28.99 -37.26
C ILE A 830 -1.26 30.22 -38.09
N ASN A 831 -2.13 31.23 -38.16
CA ASN A 831 -1.93 32.45 -38.94
C ASN A 831 -0.67 33.23 -38.49
N ALA A 832 0.17 33.65 -39.43
CA ALA A 832 1.41 34.39 -39.18
C ALA A 832 1.22 35.66 -38.33
N LEU A 833 0.13 36.42 -38.53
CA LEU A 833 -0.18 37.61 -37.72
C LEU A 833 -0.37 37.27 -36.23
N LEU A 834 -1.06 36.15 -35.95
CA LEU A 834 -1.23 35.66 -34.57
C LEU A 834 0.10 35.18 -33.97
N VAL A 835 0.98 34.60 -34.79
CA VAL A 835 2.32 34.23 -34.33
C VAL A 835 3.12 35.48 -34.00
N ASP A 836 3.08 36.51 -34.84
CA ASP A 836 3.78 37.76 -34.56
C ASP A 836 3.26 38.42 -33.28
N ASP A 837 1.95 38.45 -33.05
CA ASP A 837 1.35 38.93 -31.79
C ASP A 837 1.80 38.12 -30.56
N LEU A 838 1.99 36.80 -30.69
CA LEU A 838 2.44 35.98 -29.56
C LEU A 838 3.90 36.24 -29.17
N PHE A 839 4.76 36.55 -30.14
CA PHE A 839 6.21 36.69 -29.92
C PHE A 839 6.68 38.14 -29.77
N ASN A 840 5.92 39.11 -30.30
CA ASN A 840 6.25 40.54 -30.18
C ASN A 840 5.85 41.13 -28.82
N PHE A 841 4.84 40.56 -28.16
CA PHE A 841 4.42 40.99 -26.82
C PHE A 841 4.98 40.06 -25.75
N GLU A 842 5.84 40.59 -24.87
CA GLU A 842 6.54 39.81 -23.83
C GLU A 842 5.57 39.06 -22.89
N ASP A 843 4.44 39.68 -22.53
CA ASP A 843 3.42 39.05 -21.69
C ASP A 843 2.74 37.86 -22.37
N ASN A 844 2.48 37.96 -23.68
CA ASN A 844 1.91 36.86 -24.46
C ASN A 844 2.91 35.70 -24.57
N LEU A 845 4.17 36.02 -24.85
CA LEU A 845 5.23 35.03 -24.92
C LEU A 845 5.46 34.34 -23.57
N LEU A 846 5.42 35.11 -22.47
CA LEU A 846 5.54 34.58 -21.11
C LEU A 846 4.39 33.62 -20.82
N GLN A 847 3.18 34.04 -21.12
CA GLN A 847 1.99 33.20 -20.93
C GLN A 847 2.05 31.93 -21.79
N LEU A 848 2.53 32.03 -23.04
CA LEU A 848 2.66 30.89 -23.95
C LEU A 848 3.67 29.85 -23.41
N ILE A 849 4.79 30.32 -22.86
CA ILE A 849 5.81 29.47 -22.25
C ILE A 849 5.30 28.84 -20.96
N VAL A 850 4.66 29.60 -20.09
CA VAL A 850 4.26 29.14 -18.75
C VAL A 850 3.01 28.26 -18.80
N ASP A 851 1.98 28.68 -19.53
CA ASP A 851 0.74 27.92 -19.71
C ASP A 851 0.06 28.29 -21.03
N CYS A 852 0.32 27.48 -22.05
CA CYS A 852 -0.22 27.68 -23.39
C CYS A 852 -1.74 27.51 -23.49
N THR A 853 -2.39 27.00 -22.45
CA THR A 853 -3.83 26.73 -22.47
C THR A 853 -4.70 27.97 -22.34
N LYS A 854 -4.13 29.14 -22.02
CA LYS A 854 -4.85 30.42 -22.13
C LYS A 854 -5.16 30.82 -23.58
N PHE A 855 -4.45 30.24 -24.53
CA PHE A 855 -4.69 30.46 -25.95
C PHE A 855 -5.59 29.36 -26.53
N GLN A 856 -6.49 29.76 -27.42
CA GLN A 856 -7.44 28.86 -28.07
C GLN A 856 -6.77 28.10 -29.22
N PHE A 857 -6.01 27.05 -28.89
CA PHE A 857 -5.39 26.15 -29.86
C PHE A 857 -6.09 24.79 -29.92
N LEU A 858 -5.85 24.05 -31.00
CA LEU A 858 -6.20 22.64 -31.06
C LEU A 858 -5.42 21.84 -30.01
N LYS A 859 -6.05 20.82 -29.42
CA LYS A 859 -5.47 20.03 -28.31
C LYS A 859 -4.10 19.41 -28.64
N GLN A 860 -3.92 18.90 -29.86
CA GLN A 860 -2.64 18.33 -30.32
C GLN A 860 -1.51 19.38 -30.32
N LEU A 861 -1.86 20.62 -30.65
CA LEU A 861 -0.93 21.74 -30.65
C LEU A 861 -0.54 22.13 -29.21
N TRP A 862 -1.48 22.15 -28.27
CA TRP A 862 -1.17 22.32 -26.84
C TRP A 862 -0.13 21.32 -26.36
N THR A 863 -0.31 20.03 -26.63
CA THR A 863 0.63 18.99 -26.18
C THR A 863 2.05 19.22 -26.70
N THR A 864 2.18 19.66 -27.96
CA THR A 864 3.49 19.88 -28.59
C THR A 864 4.16 21.14 -28.07
N ILE A 865 3.41 22.24 -27.93
CA ILE A 865 3.89 23.50 -27.31
C ILE A 865 4.31 23.23 -25.87
N GLU A 866 3.53 22.45 -25.12
CA GLU A 866 3.78 22.13 -23.72
C GLU A 866 5.09 21.36 -23.57
N ARG A 867 5.35 20.36 -24.42
CA ARG A 867 6.62 19.60 -24.41
C ARG A 867 7.84 20.47 -24.72
N LEU A 868 7.73 21.38 -25.70
CA LEU A 868 8.81 22.29 -26.06
C LEU A 868 9.08 23.32 -24.96
N SER A 869 8.03 23.92 -24.41
CA SER A 869 8.13 24.91 -23.33
C SER A 869 8.64 24.30 -22.02
N SER A 870 8.23 23.06 -21.66
CA SER A 870 8.84 22.33 -20.55
C SER A 870 10.34 22.09 -20.76
N SER A 871 10.75 21.82 -22.00
CA SER A 871 12.17 21.64 -22.35
C SER A 871 12.95 22.96 -22.26
N LEU A 872 12.35 24.08 -22.68
CA LEU A 872 12.91 25.43 -22.49
C LEU A 872 13.10 25.76 -21.01
N CYS A 873 12.05 25.63 -20.20
CA CYS A 873 12.10 25.91 -18.76
C CYS A 873 13.19 25.09 -18.05
N PHE A 874 13.30 23.81 -18.40
CA PHE A 874 14.33 22.92 -17.87
C PHE A 874 15.74 23.30 -18.35
N GLY A 875 15.92 23.63 -19.63
CA GLY A 875 17.21 24.06 -20.16
C GLY A 875 17.70 25.36 -19.52
N LEU A 876 16.81 26.32 -19.32
CA LEU A 876 17.11 27.57 -18.60
C LEU A 876 17.47 27.29 -17.13
N HIS A 877 16.73 26.40 -16.46
CA HIS A 877 17.05 25.96 -15.11
C HIS A 877 18.44 25.33 -15.03
N GLN A 878 18.78 24.38 -15.91
CA GLN A 878 20.10 23.74 -15.93
C GLN A 878 21.21 24.75 -16.17
N LYS A 879 21.07 25.64 -17.16
CA LYS A 879 22.09 26.65 -17.46
C LYS A 879 22.26 27.63 -16.30
N ARG A 880 21.17 28.06 -15.68
CA ARG A 880 21.23 28.91 -14.48
C ARG A 880 21.96 28.22 -13.35
N THR A 881 21.61 26.97 -13.03
CA THR A 881 22.29 26.21 -11.96
C THR A 881 23.77 26.03 -12.26
N SER A 882 24.13 25.69 -13.50
CA SER A 882 25.52 25.52 -13.94
C SER A 882 26.36 26.80 -13.94
N LEU A 883 25.74 27.98 -14.01
CA LEU A 883 26.46 29.26 -13.93
C LEU A 883 26.56 29.79 -12.49
N LEU A 884 25.78 29.22 -11.57
CA LEU A 884 25.79 29.56 -10.15
C LEU A 884 26.73 28.69 -9.32
N LEU A 885 26.97 27.46 -9.79
CA LEU A 885 28.06 26.59 -9.36
C LEU A 885 29.34 27.04 -10.06
#